data_AF-A0A135LWZ8-F1
#
_entry.id   AF-A0A135LWZ8-F1
#
_cell.length_a   1.000
_cell.length_b   1.000
_cell.length_c   1.000
_cell.angle_alpha   90.00
_cell.angle_beta   90.00
_cell.angle_gamma   90.00
#
_symmetry.space_group_name_H-M   'P 1'
#
loop_
_entity.id
_entity.type
_entity.pdbx_description
1 polymer ?
#
loop_
_entity_poly.entity_id
_entity_poly.type
_entity_poly.pdbx_seq_one_letter_code
_entity_poly.pdbx_strand_id
1 'polypeptide(L)'
;MSQLRLRVEGQTFRDPLNREVILRGINVAGDAKYPKTPDLRSHNLQGFFDADVSFVGRPFSLEDADTHFKRLRKWGYNTIRYIFTWEAIEHTGPKIYDEEWIDFTIGILRVAKKYKFYVFMDPHQDVWSRLSGGSGAPTWTLYAAGLNPKNFKNTQAALVHNTWDNPSEFPKMLWCTNYTRLACQTMFTLFWAGRDFAPKAIIDGVNIQDYLQSHFIAACEYLAQRIQSAGGLEGEVVIGWESINEPNKGLIGIQDISSIPPEQHLQLGTSPTVFQGMIIGSGRPCEVKTWSFGGFGPYQTGREVINTKGELAWLSTEYDDSQYGWNRDPGWRLGECLWAQHGVWDSSKSNPSLLQKDYFSRNLRTGEILDYEGFTNSYFLNHYRAYKQAIRRVCGSTIMFCQPPVMELPPSLKDTADDDPNMVHAVHFYDGLTLITKHWNRLYNMDVVGLLRGKYLAPAFAMKIGERSIRKSLRHQLKFLREESLEHMGDHPLIFTEIGIPYDMNDKHAYKTGDYRNQIRAMDANHFALEGSKSNGFALWVYMAENDHQWGDQWNGEDLSIFSPKDLKFPIKSIIDVKRPGSTDHLLGVEERELGTLKNLTPRCSLSDFSQVDLQPQQGYRAAEAYLRPTPIYTNGRLHSYTFDLKKCTFTMRFIANQTAPHAPSEIYLPEFHFPMGETSVMVSGGKWEICLLEFHTAKVQYLRWWHEEGKAEIKIRRIKCTRGEYVSLEKLHRTRCMMM
;
A
#
# COMPACT_ATOMS: atom_id res chain seq x y z
N MET A 1 -18.83 23.23 18.62
CA MET A 1 -18.14 22.50 17.54
C MET A 1 -19.13 21.50 16.95
N SER A 2 -19.10 21.25 15.63
CA SER A 2 -19.82 20.14 15.03
C SER A 2 -19.27 18.80 15.54
N GLN A 3 -20.12 17.78 15.64
CA GLN A 3 -19.68 16.44 16.05
C GLN A 3 -18.86 15.80 14.93
N LEU A 4 -17.62 15.40 15.22
CA LEU A 4 -16.75 14.73 14.24
C LEU A 4 -17.39 13.43 13.74
N ARG A 5 -17.24 13.16 12.43
CA ARG A 5 -17.81 11.95 11.80
C ARG A 5 -17.07 10.67 12.17
N LEU A 6 -15.82 10.80 12.62
CA LEU A 6 -15.01 9.75 13.20
C LEU A 6 -14.14 10.38 14.30
N ARG A 7 -13.97 9.69 15.42
CA ARG A 7 -13.01 10.07 16.48
C ARG A 7 -12.24 8.86 16.97
N VAL A 8 -11.03 9.07 17.47
CA VAL A 8 -10.29 8.07 18.24
C VAL A 8 -10.85 8.01 19.66
N GLU A 9 -10.96 6.81 20.21
CA GLU A 9 -11.33 6.55 21.61
C GLU A 9 -10.52 5.34 22.10
N GLY A 10 -9.34 5.63 22.65
CA GLY A 10 -8.32 4.64 22.94
C GLY A 10 -8.07 3.74 21.74
N GLN A 11 -8.05 2.42 21.96
CA GLN A 11 -7.78 1.42 20.92
C GLN A 11 -8.83 1.32 19.80
N THR A 12 -9.81 2.23 19.70
CA THR A 12 -10.96 2.12 18.78
C THR A 12 -11.30 3.42 18.05
N PHE A 13 -11.96 3.30 16.91
CA PHE A 13 -12.61 4.43 16.24
C PHE A 13 -14.11 4.44 16.59
N ARG A 14 -14.68 5.63 16.79
CA ARG A 14 -16.10 5.81 17.09
C ARG A 14 -16.80 6.73 16.11
N ASP A 15 -18.02 6.38 15.73
CA ASP A 15 -18.93 7.25 14.97
C ASP A 15 -19.77 8.17 15.90
N PRO A 16 -20.60 9.09 15.36
CA PRO A 16 -21.48 9.95 16.14
C PRO A 16 -22.52 9.20 17.01
N LEU A 17 -22.82 7.93 16.70
CA LEU A 17 -23.74 7.07 17.44
C LEU A 17 -23.01 6.18 18.47
N ASN A 18 -21.73 6.46 18.72
CA ASN A 18 -20.83 5.71 19.60
C ASN A 18 -20.55 4.25 19.19
N ARG A 19 -20.83 3.89 17.93
CA ARG A 19 -20.52 2.57 17.39
C ARG A 19 -19.03 2.47 17.09
N GLU A 20 -18.42 1.33 17.40
CA GLU A 20 -17.05 1.02 16.99
C GLU A 20 -17.00 0.87 15.46
N VAL A 21 -16.03 1.52 14.82
CA VAL A 21 -15.89 1.55 13.36
C VAL A 21 -14.68 0.75 12.91
N ILE A 22 -14.87 -0.14 11.92
CA ILE A 22 -13.77 -0.75 11.18
C ILE A 22 -13.53 0.02 9.89
N LEU A 23 -12.30 0.48 9.70
CA LEU A 23 -11.86 1.15 8.47
C LEU A 23 -11.37 0.10 7.47
N ARG A 24 -12.30 -0.35 6.61
CA ARG A 24 -12.02 -1.23 5.46
C ARG A 24 -11.65 -0.36 4.26
N GLY A 25 -10.37 -0.14 4.07
CA GLY A 25 -9.82 0.80 3.11
C GLY A 25 -9.12 0.18 1.91
N ILE A 26 -8.72 1.07 1.00
CA ILE A 26 -7.91 0.78 -0.17
C ILE A 26 -7.07 2.01 -0.51
N ASN A 27 -5.88 1.78 -1.06
CA ASN A 27 -4.99 2.82 -1.56
C ASN A 27 -5.50 3.36 -2.90
N VAL A 28 -5.73 4.67 -3.00
CA VAL A 28 -6.25 5.36 -4.19
C VAL A 28 -5.36 6.57 -4.50
N ALA A 29 -4.59 6.57 -5.58
CA ALA A 29 -4.30 5.44 -6.46
C ALA A 29 -2.81 5.45 -6.82
N GLY A 30 -2.24 4.29 -7.13
CA GLY A 30 -0.84 4.23 -7.56
C GLY A 30 -0.59 4.96 -8.89
N ASP A 31 -1.64 5.32 -9.64
CA ASP A 31 -1.57 6.24 -10.78
C ASP A 31 -0.94 7.59 -10.37
N ALA A 32 -1.08 8.01 -9.11
CA ALA A 32 -0.51 9.25 -8.58
C ALA A 32 1.00 9.17 -8.25
N LYS A 33 1.64 8.01 -8.41
CA LYS A 33 3.10 7.84 -8.21
C LYS A 33 3.93 8.46 -9.34
N TYR A 34 3.32 8.88 -10.45
CA TYR A 34 4.00 9.47 -11.60
C TYR A 34 3.14 10.52 -12.32
N PRO A 35 3.76 11.53 -12.96
CA PRO A 35 3.04 12.58 -13.70
C PRO A 35 2.03 12.06 -14.74
N LYS A 36 1.05 12.90 -15.08
CA LYS A 36 0.11 12.65 -16.18
C LYS A 36 0.61 13.22 -17.50
N THR A 37 1.22 14.41 -17.43
CA THR A 37 1.74 15.15 -18.59
C THR A 37 3.16 15.63 -18.28
N PRO A 38 4.18 15.30 -19.11
CA PRO A 38 4.17 14.24 -20.12
C PRO A 38 3.88 12.86 -19.51
N ASP A 39 3.65 11.84 -20.36
CA ASP A 39 3.35 10.48 -19.90
C ASP A 39 4.59 9.77 -19.33
N LEU A 40 4.86 10.01 -18.05
CA LEU A 40 6.05 9.53 -17.34
C LEU A 40 5.83 8.22 -16.56
N ARG A 41 5.00 7.31 -17.11
CA ARG A 41 5.00 5.89 -16.70
C ARG A 41 6.41 5.31 -16.74
N SER A 42 6.73 4.36 -15.88
CA SER A 42 8.13 3.96 -15.62
C SER A 42 8.86 3.31 -16.81
N HIS A 43 8.17 2.97 -17.88
CA HIS A 43 8.73 2.40 -19.10
C HIS A 43 8.95 3.44 -20.23
N ASN A 44 8.63 4.72 -19.98
CA ASN A 44 8.75 5.81 -20.95
C ASN A 44 9.97 6.70 -20.64
N LEU A 45 10.88 6.88 -21.61
CA LEU A 45 12.05 7.77 -21.48
C LEU A 45 11.78 9.21 -21.93
N GLN A 46 10.80 9.43 -22.81
CA GLN A 46 10.59 10.73 -23.46
C GLN A 46 10.19 11.80 -22.43
N GLY A 47 10.96 12.89 -22.34
CA GLY A 47 10.77 13.96 -21.36
C GLY A 47 11.09 13.57 -19.90
N PHE A 48 11.67 12.38 -19.67
CA PHE A 48 11.86 11.87 -18.29
C PHE A 48 12.79 12.72 -17.42
N PHE A 49 13.71 13.49 -17.99
CA PHE A 49 14.59 14.37 -17.20
C PHE A 49 14.09 15.81 -17.09
N ASP A 50 12.91 16.10 -17.62
CA ASP A 50 12.35 17.46 -17.61
C ASP A 50 11.64 17.71 -16.27
N ALA A 51 11.65 18.98 -15.83
CA ALA A 51 11.01 19.44 -14.59
C ALA A 51 9.58 19.99 -14.79
N ASP A 52 9.23 20.30 -16.04
CA ASP A 52 7.88 20.71 -16.46
C ASP A 52 6.99 19.46 -16.53
N VAL A 53 6.28 19.19 -15.43
CA VAL A 53 5.43 18.01 -15.24
C VAL A 53 4.15 18.40 -14.51
N SER A 54 3.02 17.81 -14.90
CA SER A 54 1.74 18.00 -14.22
C SER A 54 1.15 16.68 -13.75
N PHE A 55 0.61 16.70 -12.53
CA PHE A 55 -0.15 15.60 -11.94
C PHE A 55 -1.67 15.78 -12.08
N VAL A 56 -2.14 16.87 -12.70
CA VAL A 56 -3.57 17.10 -12.96
C VAL A 56 -4.15 15.90 -13.72
N GLY A 57 -5.25 15.34 -13.23
CA GLY A 57 -5.79 14.07 -13.73
C GLY A 57 -5.30 12.80 -13.02
N ARG A 58 -4.39 12.89 -12.03
CA ARG A 58 -4.04 11.80 -11.08
C ARG A 58 -4.77 11.99 -9.75
N PRO A 59 -5.45 10.98 -9.19
CA PRO A 59 -5.37 9.54 -9.54
C PRO A 59 -6.16 9.11 -10.80
N PHE A 60 -7.21 9.83 -11.16
CA PHE A 60 -8.03 9.62 -12.36
C PHE A 60 -8.86 10.88 -12.62
N SER A 61 -9.40 11.05 -13.82
CA SER A 61 -10.18 12.24 -14.22
C SER A 61 -11.35 12.57 -13.25
N LEU A 62 -11.74 13.84 -13.19
CA LEU A 62 -12.90 14.27 -12.38
C LEU A 62 -14.21 13.67 -12.91
N GLU A 63 -14.27 13.46 -14.22
CA GLU A 63 -15.36 12.86 -14.96
C GLU A 63 -15.55 11.37 -14.58
N ASP A 64 -14.46 10.61 -14.50
CA ASP A 64 -14.48 9.19 -14.16
C ASP A 64 -14.59 8.94 -12.64
N ALA A 65 -14.33 9.94 -11.81
CA ALA A 65 -14.30 9.81 -10.35
C ALA A 65 -15.58 9.19 -9.76
N ASP A 66 -16.76 9.51 -10.30
CA ASP A 66 -18.02 8.88 -9.87
C ASP A 66 -17.99 7.36 -10.12
N THR A 67 -17.53 6.94 -11.30
CA THR A 67 -17.40 5.52 -11.69
C THR A 67 -16.43 4.78 -10.77
N HIS A 68 -15.29 5.39 -10.45
CA HIS A 68 -14.28 4.80 -9.56
C HIS A 68 -14.79 4.66 -8.12
N PHE A 69 -15.31 5.73 -7.53
CA PHE A 69 -15.82 5.70 -6.15
C PHE A 69 -17.06 4.81 -5.99
N LYS A 70 -17.96 4.77 -6.99
CA LYS A 70 -19.08 3.82 -7.05
C LYS A 70 -18.63 2.36 -7.03
N ARG A 71 -17.57 2.02 -7.78
CA ARG A 71 -16.96 0.68 -7.81
C ARG A 71 -16.42 0.29 -6.43
N LEU A 72 -15.62 1.17 -5.82
CA LEU A 72 -15.03 0.94 -4.51
C LEU A 72 -16.09 0.78 -3.40
N ARG A 73 -17.17 1.58 -3.41
CA ARG A 73 -18.30 1.39 -2.48
C ARG A 73 -19.02 0.06 -2.67
N LYS A 74 -19.26 -0.37 -3.92
CA LYS A 74 -19.87 -1.69 -4.22
C LYS A 74 -19.01 -2.85 -3.74
N TRP A 75 -17.69 -2.69 -3.77
CA TRP A 75 -16.73 -3.64 -3.19
C TRP A 75 -16.59 -3.53 -1.66
N GLY A 76 -17.42 -2.72 -1.00
CA GLY A 76 -17.51 -2.61 0.46
C GLY A 76 -16.41 -1.78 1.11
N TYR A 77 -15.63 -1.01 0.34
CA TYR A 77 -14.63 -0.13 0.93
C TYR A 77 -15.33 1.10 1.52
N ASN A 78 -15.01 1.45 2.76
CA ASN A 78 -15.48 2.67 3.42
C ASN A 78 -14.39 3.71 3.62
N THR A 79 -13.13 3.34 3.42
CA THR A 79 -11.95 4.18 3.66
C THR A 79 -11.07 4.25 2.41
N ILE A 80 -10.35 5.35 2.25
CA ILE A 80 -9.36 5.57 1.21
C ILE A 80 -8.08 6.10 1.88
N ARG A 81 -6.95 5.49 1.55
CA ARG A 81 -5.62 6.11 1.71
C ARG A 81 -5.35 6.88 0.42
N TYR A 82 -5.37 8.20 0.48
CA TYR A 82 -5.27 9.06 -0.71
C TYR A 82 -3.82 9.40 -0.98
N ILE A 83 -3.26 8.74 -2.00
CA ILE A 83 -1.87 8.87 -2.43
C ILE A 83 -1.69 10.21 -3.12
N PHE A 84 -0.72 11.00 -2.65
CA PHE A 84 -0.15 12.12 -3.39
C PHE A 84 1.37 12.14 -3.19
N THR A 85 2.13 12.66 -4.15
CA THR A 85 3.58 12.84 -4.02
C THR A 85 3.91 14.28 -3.66
N TRP A 86 5.08 14.52 -3.05
CA TRP A 86 5.57 15.88 -2.84
C TRP A 86 5.82 16.59 -4.19
N GLU A 87 6.27 15.86 -5.22
CA GLU A 87 6.37 16.34 -6.60
C GLU A 87 5.03 16.84 -7.15
N ALA A 88 3.89 16.20 -6.83
CA ALA A 88 2.58 16.68 -7.26
C ALA A 88 2.21 18.07 -6.68
N ILE A 89 2.79 18.45 -5.53
CA ILE A 89 2.58 19.77 -4.93
C ILE A 89 3.60 20.79 -5.42
N GLU A 90 4.89 20.41 -5.51
CA GLU A 90 6.02 21.36 -5.58
C GLU A 90 7.05 20.96 -6.66
N HIS A 91 6.60 20.47 -7.83
CA HIS A 91 7.49 20.05 -8.92
C HIS A 91 8.34 21.18 -9.51
N THR A 92 7.75 22.37 -9.71
CA THR A 92 8.38 23.49 -10.44
C THR A 92 9.62 24.01 -9.73
N GLY A 93 9.59 24.10 -8.40
CA GLY A 93 10.67 24.63 -7.59
C GLY A 93 10.24 24.91 -6.15
N PRO A 94 11.20 25.22 -5.26
CA PRO A 94 10.93 25.51 -3.85
C PRO A 94 9.93 26.67 -3.69
N LYS A 95 8.88 26.44 -2.89
CA LYS A 95 7.76 27.33 -2.57
C LYS A 95 6.86 27.70 -3.76
N ILE A 96 6.95 26.96 -4.86
CA ILE A 96 6.09 27.12 -6.04
C ILE A 96 5.11 25.95 -6.07
N TYR A 97 3.90 26.18 -5.57
CA TYR A 97 2.87 25.15 -5.43
C TYR A 97 1.96 25.05 -6.66
N ASP A 98 1.63 23.81 -7.07
CA ASP A 98 0.72 23.52 -8.18
C ASP A 98 -0.75 23.74 -7.76
N GLU A 99 -1.21 24.98 -7.92
CA GLU A 99 -2.58 25.39 -7.61
C GLU A 99 -3.64 24.58 -8.40
N GLU A 100 -3.34 24.21 -9.64
CA GLU A 100 -4.27 23.47 -10.52
C GLU A 100 -4.46 22.03 -10.04
N TRP A 101 -3.36 21.35 -9.67
CA TRP A 101 -3.43 20.02 -9.09
C TRP A 101 -4.11 20.01 -7.71
N ILE A 102 -3.92 21.07 -6.90
CA ILE A 102 -4.60 21.19 -5.61
C ILE A 102 -6.11 21.36 -5.79
N ASP A 103 -6.57 22.24 -6.69
CA ASP A 103 -7.99 22.43 -6.98
C ASP A 103 -8.63 21.17 -7.59
N PHE A 104 -7.89 20.49 -8.48
CA PHE A 104 -8.27 19.18 -9.00
C PHE A 104 -8.45 18.15 -7.87
N THR A 105 -7.51 18.06 -6.93
CA THR A 105 -7.57 17.13 -5.77
C THR A 105 -8.75 17.46 -4.85
N ILE A 106 -9.02 18.74 -4.59
CA ILE A 106 -10.22 19.20 -3.87
C ILE A 106 -11.51 18.73 -4.59
N GLY A 107 -11.52 18.78 -5.93
CA GLY A 107 -12.59 18.22 -6.76
C GLY A 107 -12.81 16.72 -6.53
N ILE A 108 -11.74 15.92 -6.58
CA ILE A 108 -11.79 14.46 -6.35
C ILE A 108 -12.30 14.15 -4.93
N LEU A 109 -11.80 14.84 -3.91
CA LEU A 109 -12.24 14.71 -2.52
C LEU A 109 -13.74 15.05 -2.35
N ARG A 110 -14.24 16.07 -3.07
CA ARG A 110 -15.68 16.40 -3.11
C ARG A 110 -16.53 15.29 -3.73
N VAL A 111 -16.03 14.53 -4.71
CA VAL A 111 -16.73 13.32 -5.21
C VAL A 111 -16.67 12.18 -4.20
N ALA A 112 -15.52 11.93 -3.57
CA ALA A 112 -15.36 10.92 -2.51
C ALA A 112 -16.32 11.17 -1.32
N LYS A 113 -16.56 12.44 -0.96
CA LYS A 113 -17.53 12.85 0.07
C LYS A 113 -18.94 12.37 -0.23
N LYS A 114 -19.41 12.47 -1.48
CA LYS A 114 -20.76 12.02 -1.89
C LYS A 114 -20.98 10.53 -1.58
N TYR A 115 -19.94 9.73 -1.76
CA TYR A 115 -19.91 8.29 -1.48
C TYR A 115 -19.69 7.93 0.01
N LYS A 116 -19.58 8.94 0.89
CA LYS A 116 -19.34 8.79 2.33
C LYS A 116 -18.08 7.95 2.61
N PHE A 117 -17.00 8.17 1.87
CA PHE A 117 -15.68 7.64 2.26
C PHE A 117 -15.15 8.36 3.50
N TYR A 118 -14.31 7.66 4.26
CA TYR A 118 -13.30 8.27 5.12
C TYR A 118 -12.00 8.34 4.30
N VAL A 119 -11.31 9.46 4.30
CA VAL A 119 -10.06 9.68 3.56
C VAL A 119 -9.00 10.10 4.55
N PHE A 120 -7.83 9.46 4.52
CA PHE A 120 -6.63 10.03 5.10
C PHE A 120 -5.60 10.28 4.01
N MET A 121 -4.90 11.40 4.13
CA MET A 121 -3.96 11.89 3.11
C MET A 121 -2.58 11.26 3.34
N ASP A 122 -1.99 10.68 2.31
CA ASP A 122 -0.71 9.96 2.34
C ASP A 122 0.35 10.69 1.50
N PRO A 123 1.35 11.34 2.14
CA PRO A 123 2.52 11.89 1.46
C PRO A 123 3.43 10.73 1.01
N HIS A 124 3.13 10.24 -0.18
CA HIS A 124 3.68 9.02 -0.74
C HIS A 124 5.05 9.23 -1.38
N GLN A 125 5.95 8.27 -1.12
CA GLN A 125 7.26 8.18 -1.77
C GLN A 125 7.69 6.71 -1.86
N ASP A 126 8.55 6.43 -2.83
CA ASP A 126 9.33 5.21 -2.94
C ASP A 126 10.73 5.57 -3.43
N VAL A 127 11.75 5.05 -2.76
CA VAL A 127 13.17 5.28 -3.10
C VAL A 127 13.47 6.75 -3.46
N TRP A 128 12.90 7.66 -2.67
CA TRP A 128 12.99 9.12 -2.76
C TRP A 128 12.24 9.79 -3.92
N SER A 129 12.55 9.50 -5.19
CA SER A 129 12.05 10.24 -6.35
C SER A 129 11.97 9.35 -7.60
N ARG A 130 11.17 9.77 -8.60
CA ARG A 130 11.13 9.11 -9.92
C ARG A 130 12.52 9.02 -10.56
N LEU A 131 13.34 10.06 -10.41
CA LEU A 131 14.70 10.10 -10.96
C LEU A 131 15.70 9.19 -10.22
N SER A 132 15.38 8.74 -9.01
CA SER A 132 16.11 7.67 -8.29
C SER A 132 15.41 6.31 -8.38
N GLY A 133 14.48 6.15 -9.33
CA GLY A 133 13.85 4.88 -9.69
C GLY A 133 12.55 4.57 -8.96
N GLY A 134 11.86 5.57 -8.38
CA GLY A 134 10.61 5.37 -7.66
C GLY A 134 9.59 6.49 -7.82
N SER A 135 9.25 7.17 -6.73
CA SER A 135 8.27 8.27 -6.70
C SER A 135 8.43 9.12 -5.43
N GLY A 136 7.82 10.31 -5.38
CA GLY A 136 7.73 11.10 -4.14
C GLY A 136 8.28 12.51 -4.25
N ALA A 137 9.57 12.70 -3.98
CA ALA A 137 10.21 14.00 -3.90
C ALA A 137 10.44 14.66 -5.28
N PRO A 138 10.25 16.00 -5.38
CA PRO A 138 10.51 16.76 -6.61
C PRO A 138 11.93 16.58 -7.15
N THR A 139 12.06 16.72 -8.47
CA THR A 139 13.34 16.69 -9.19
C THR A 139 14.38 17.68 -8.61
N TRP A 140 13.94 18.87 -8.20
CA TRP A 140 14.84 19.90 -7.65
C TRP A 140 15.54 19.45 -6.35
N THR A 141 14.98 18.50 -5.59
CA THR A 141 15.61 18.01 -4.35
C THR A 141 16.94 17.31 -4.59
N LEU A 142 17.09 16.62 -5.73
CA LEU A 142 18.36 15.98 -6.14
C LEU A 142 19.41 17.03 -6.52
N TYR A 143 19.00 18.09 -7.24
CA TYR A 143 19.88 19.18 -7.63
C TYR A 143 20.33 20.02 -6.42
N ALA A 144 19.43 20.28 -5.47
CA ALA A 144 19.78 20.87 -4.18
C ALA A 144 20.85 20.02 -3.45
N ALA A 145 20.67 18.69 -3.40
CA ALA A 145 21.67 17.76 -2.85
C ALA A 145 22.97 17.61 -3.68
N GLY A 146 23.13 18.34 -4.78
CA GLY A 146 24.33 18.30 -5.61
C GLY A 146 24.41 17.07 -6.52
N LEU A 147 23.32 16.31 -6.69
CA LEU A 147 23.28 15.09 -7.49
C LEU A 147 22.85 15.36 -8.94
N ASN A 148 23.43 14.62 -9.88
CA ASN A 148 23.10 14.66 -11.30
C ASN A 148 22.34 13.39 -11.75
N PRO A 149 21.00 13.39 -11.76
CA PRO A 149 20.19 12.23 -12.13
C PRO A 149 20.41 11.74 -13.57
N LYS A 150 20.86 12.61 -14.50
CA LYS A 150 21.13 12.21 -15.90
C LYS A 150 22.24 11.16 -16.01
N ASN A 151 23.16 11.14 -15.04
CA ASN A 151 24.32 10.24 -15.01
C ASN A 151 24.08 8.99 -14.13
N PHE A 152 22.91 8.85 -13.49
CA PHE A 152 22.64 7.75 -12.55
C PHE A 152 22.71 6.37 -13.20
N LYS A 153 22.38 6.23 -14.49
CA LYS A 153 22.50 4.97 -15.23
C LYS A 153 23.96 4.49 -15.30
N ASN A 154 24.88 5.32 -15.77
CA ASN A 154 26.29 4.95 -15.94
C ASN A 154 27.03 4.82 -14.60
N THR A 155 26.65 5.64 -13.60
CA THR A 155 27.23 5.59 -12.24
C THR A 155 26.54 4.59 -11.30
N GLN A 156 25.45 3.96 -11.75
CA GLN A 156 24.55 3.12 -10.95
C GLN A 156 24.15 3.71 -9.58
N ALA A 157 24.15 5.04 -9.44
CA ALA A 157 23.72 5.75 -8.25
C ALA A 157 22.23 5.53 -7.95
N ALA A 158 21.45 5.22 -9.00
CA ALA A 158 20.17 4.53 -8.97
C ALA A 158 20.02 3.67 -10.24
N LEU A 159 19.24 2.61 -10.19
CA LEU A 159 18.79 1.83 -11.35
C LEU A 159 17.33 2.18 -11.65
N VAL A 160 17.10 2.78 -12.81
CA VAL A 160 15.83 3.46 -13.14
C VAL A 160 15.21 2.82 -14.38
N HIS A 161 13.98 2.31 -14.26
CA HIS A 161 13.26 1.60 -15.32
C HIS A 161 13.16 2.45 -16.60
N ASN A 162 12.87 3.74 -16.49
CA ASN A 162 12.74 4.66 -17.63
C ASN A 162 14.01 4.77 -18.48
N THR A 163 15.18 4.48 -17.88
CA THR A 163 16.49 4.58 -18.53
C THR A 163 17.06 3.23 -18.96
N TRP A 164 16.37 2.12 -18.66
CA TRP A 164 16.80 0.77 -19.00
C TRP A 164 16.72 0.53 -20.51
N ASP A 165 17.72 -0.10 -21.12
CA ASP A 165 17.85 -0.16 -22.59
C ASP A 165 16.68 -0.88 -23.29
N ASN A 166 16.12 -1.92 -22.66
CA ASN A 166 14.84 -2.49 -23.02
C ASN A 166 13.92 -2.52 -21.79
N PRO A 167 12.94 -1.60 -21.66
CA PRO A 167 12.05 -1.55 -20.50
C PRO A 167 11.30 -2.86 -20.20
N SER A 168 11.07 -3.73 -21.20
CA SER A 168 10.42 -5.04 -20.99
C SER A 168 11.31 -6.08 -20.28
N GLU A 169 12.63 -5.83 -20.24
CA GLU A 169 13.64 -6.67 -19.58
C GLU A 169 14.07 -6.11 -18.21
N PHE A 170 13.48 -5.01 -17.74
CA PHE A 170 13.79 -4.46 -16.42
C PHE A 170 13.49 -5.49 -15.32
N PRO A 171 14.49 -5.94 -14.52
CA PRO A 171 14.28 -7.06 -13.62
C PRO A 171 13.28 -6.77 -12.49
N LYS A 172 12.38 -7.73 -12.27
CA LYS A 172 11.34 -7.69 -11.20
C LYS A 172 11.97 -7.33 -9.86
N MET A 173 11.38 -6.36 -9.15
CA MET A 173 11.84 -5.86 -7.84
C MET A 173 13.28 -5.31 -7.80
N LEU A 174 13.93 -5.01 -8.94
CA LEU A 174 15.26 -4.38 -8.91
C LEU A 174 15.21 -2.95 -8.34
N TRP A 175 14.11 -2.25 -8.57
CA TRP A 175 13.90 -0.86 -8.14
C TRP A 175 14.07 -0.67 -6.63
N CYS A 176 13.62 -1.61 -5.79
CA CYS A 176 13.72 -1.45 -4.33
C CYS A 176 15.15 -1.64 -3.79
N THR A 177 16.09 -2.12 -4.62
CA THR A 177 17.53 -2.05 -4.29
C THR A 177 18.08 -0.62 -4.31
N ASN A 178 17.34 0.36 -4.87
CA ASN A 178 17.75 1.76 -4.86
C ASN A 178 17.85 2.35 -3.44
N TYR A 179 17.07 1.84 -2.46
CA TYR A 179 17.24 2.21 -1.05
C TYR A 179 18.68 2.00 -0.53
N THR A 180 19.44 1.10 -1.15
CA THR A 180 20.83 0.77 -0.78
C THR A 180 21.88 1.31 -1.77
N ARG A 181 21.50 2.30 -2.60
CA ARG A 181 22.39 2.95 -3.58
C ARG A 181 22.61 4.42 -3.25
N LEU A 182 23.70 4.96 -3.79
CA LEU A 182 24.26 6.27 -3.46
C LEU A 182 23.21 7.39 -3.44
N ALA A 183 22.34 7.49 -4.45
CA ALA A 183 21.38 8.59 -4.54
C ALA A 183 20.38 8.57 -3.37
N CYS A 184 19.68 7.45 -3.20
CA CYS A 184 18.66 7.29 -2.16
C CYS A 184 19.27 7.35 -0.75
N GLN A 185 20.40 6.65 -0.53
CA GLN A 185 21.14 6.69 0.73
C GLN A 185 21.59 8.10 1.08
N THR A 186 22.08 8.87 0.11
CA THR A 186 22.45 10.27 0.32
C THR A 186 21.23 11.10 0.69
N MET A 187 20.17 11.07 -0.14
CA MET A 187 18.98 11.90 0.07
C MET A 187 18.34 11.69 1.44
N PHE A 188 18.10 10.44 1.85
CA PHE A 188 17.55 10.16 3.19
C PHE A 188 18.48 10.60 4.31
N THR A 189 19.80 10.44 4.17
CA THR A 189 20.75 10.92 5.19
C THR A 189 20.72 12.44 5.33
N LEU A 190 20.65 13.17 4.22
CA LEU A 190 20.53 14.62 4.22
C LEU A 190 19.19 15.08 4.82
N PHE A 191 18.08 14.45 4.41
CA PHE A 191 16.74 14.75 4.90
C PHE A 191 16.60 14.54 6.41
N TRP A 192 17.15 13.46 6.97
CA TRP A 192 16.99 13.13 8.39
C TRP A 192 18.06 13.72 9.31
N ALA A 193 19.32 13.75 8.86
CA ALA A 193 20.48 14.02 9.71
C ALA A 193 21.58 14.85 9.02
N GLY A 194 21.22 15.66 8.02
CA GLY A 194 22.15 16.52 7.28
C GLY A 194 22.96 17.47 8.15
N ARG A 195 22.45 17.94 9.30
CA ARG A 195 23.24 18.77 10.23
C ARG A 195 24.38 18.03 10.89
N ASP A 196 24.16 16.75 11.19
CA ASP A 196 25.10 15.94 11.96
C ASP A 196 26.14 15.34 10.99
N PHE A 197 25.69 14.70 9.89
CA PHE A 197 26.60 14.00 8.95
C PHE A 197 27.02 14.81 7.72
N ALA A 198 26.35 15.92 7.40
CA ALA A 198 26.70 16.78 6.26
C ALA A 198 26.69 18.28 6.63
N PRO A 199 27.37 18.73 7.69
CA PRO A 199 27.31 20.12 8.17
C PRO A 199 27.70 21.17 7.13
N LYS A 200 28.51 20.84 6.10
CA LYS A 200 28.85 21.76 5.01
C LYS A 200 27.74 21.90 3.96
N ALA A 201 26.75 21.00 3.93
CA ALA A 201 25.67 21.04 2.98
C ALA A 201 24.66 22.14 3.36
N ILE A 202 24.94 23.38 2.95
CA ILE A 202 24.18 24.59 3.28
C ILE A 202 23.64 25.23 2.00
N ILE A 203 22.36 25.61 2.04
CA ILE A 203 21.64 26.34 1.00
C ILE A 203 20.84 27.47 1.67
N ASP A 204 20.88 28.68 1.12
CA ASP A 204 20.21 29.88 1.63
C ASP A 204 20.47 30.12 3.14
N GLY A 205 21.69 29.83 3.58
CA GLY A 205 22.14 29.99 4.97
C GLY A 205 21.62 28.94 5.97
N VAL A 206 20.87 27.93 5.52
CA VAL A 206 20.39 26.81 6.36
C VAL A 206 20.98 25.48 5.91
N ASN A 207 21.12 24.52 6.82
CA ASN A 207 21.56 23.17 6.44
C ASN A 207 20.49 22.48 5.56
N ILE A 208 20.94 21.66 4.61
CA ILE A 208 20.08 20.91 3.67
C ILE A 208 18.99 20.07 4.37
N GLN A 209 19.22 19.61 5.60
CA GLN A 209 18.20 18.96 6.43
C GLN A 209 17.01 19.89 6.67
N ASP A 210 17.27 21.09 7.18
CA ASP A 210 16.24 22.07 7.51
C ASP A 210 15.60 22.61 6.23
N TYR A 211 16.38 22.77 5.16
CA TYR A 211 15.86 23.12 3.83
C TYR A 211 14.84 22.08 3.35
N LEU A 212 15.21 20.80 3.22
CA LEU A 212 14.32 19.77 2.68
C LEU A 212 13.12 19.47 3.60
N GLN A 213 13.32 19.38 4.92
CA GLN A 213 12.21 19.14 5.85
C GLN A 213 11.21 20.30 5.87
N SER A 214 11.68 21.56 5.87
CA SER A 214 10.76 22.70 5.91
C SER A 214 9.92 22.84 4.64
N HIS A 215 10.49 22.59 3.46
CA HIS A 215 9.73 22.62 2.20
C HIS A 215 8.71 21.47 2.11
N PHE A 216 9.10 20.22 2.43
CA PHE A 216 8.17 19.08 2.47
C PHE A 216 7.00 19.31 3.44
N ILE A 217 7.29 19.77 4.66
CA ILE A 217 6.26 20.05 5.67
C ILE A 217 5.37 21.22 5.21
N ALA A 218 5.95 22.30 4.66
CA ALA A 218 5.18 23.45 4.19
C ALA A 218 4.28 23.11 2.99
N ALA A 219 4.74 22.28 2.05
CA ALA A 219 3.92 21.80 0.94
C ALA A 219 2.70 21.00 1.44
N CYS A 220 2.89 20.13 2.43
CA CYS A 220 1.78 19.38 3.04
C CYS A 220 0.84 20.27 3.88
N GLU A 221 1.39 21.22 4.66
CA GLU A 221 0.62 22.23 5.41
C GLU A 221 -0.20 23.11 4.45
N TYR A 222 0.36 23.46 3.29
CA TYR A 222 -0.32 24.24 2.27
C TYR A 222 -1.49 23.48 1.62
N LEU A 223 -1.28 22.21 1.24
CA LEU A 223 -2.38 21.34 0.77
C LEU A 223 -3.47 21.20 1.84
N ALA A 224 -3.10 21.04 3.11
CA ALA A 224 -4.05 21.01 4.23
C ALA A 224 -4.83 22.32 4.35
N GLN A 225 -4.16 23.48 4.23
CA GLN A 225 -4.80 24.79 4.28
C GLN A 225 -5.79 24.98 3.12
N ARG A 226 -5.44 24.55 1.90
CA ARG A 226 -6.33 24.62 0.74
C ARG A 226 -7.55 23.70 0.91
N ILE A 227 -7.36 22.46 1.40
CA ILE A 227 -8.46 21.52 1.71
C ILE A 227 -9.40 22.06 2.80
N GLN A 228 -8.85 22.67 3.86
CA GLN A 228 -9.64 23.30 4.92
C GLN A 228 -10.45 24.49 4.37
N SER A 229 -9.77 25.39 3.65
CA SER A 229 -10.35 26.63 3.10
C SER A 229 -11.44 26.36 2.06
N ALA A 230 -11.35 25.24 1.32
CA ALA A 230 -12.38 24.80 0.39
C ALA A 230 -13.72 24.43 1.06
N GLY A 231 -13.75 24.25 2.37
CA GLY A 231 -14.95 24.05 3.18
C GLY A 231 -15.59 22.65 3.05
N GLY A 232 -16.01 22.11 4.20
CA GLY A 232 -16.76 20.85 4.25
C GLY A 232 -15.98 19.62 3.74
N LEU A 233 -14.66 19.60 3.88
CA LEU A 233 -13.82 18.43 3.58
C LEU A 233 -13.17 17.86 4.84
N GLU A 234 -12.44 18.68 5.60
CA GLU A 234 -11.89 18.34 6.91
C GLU A 234 -13.01 17.91 7.88
N GLY A 235 -12.75 16.88 8.69
CA GLY A 235 -13.70 16.30 9.66
C GLY A 235 -14.89 15.53 9.06
N GLU A 236 -15.22 15.76 7.79
CA GLU A 236 -16.35 15.15 7.08
C GLU A 236 -15.97 14.01 6.13
N VAL A 237 -14.95 14.22 5.28
CA VAL A 237 -14.40 13.20 4.39
C VAL A 237 -12.92 13.00 4.64
N VAL A 238 -12.13 14.07 4.78
CA VAL A 238 -10.73 14.01 5.21
C VAL A 238 -10.70 13.92 6.73
N ILE A 239 -10.35 12.73 7.25
CA ILE A 239 -10.30 12.43 8.69
C ILE A 239 -8.91 12.55 9.30
N GLY A 240 -7.85 12.55 8.49
CA GLY A 240 -6.49 12.49 9.00
C GLY A 240 -5.41 12.61 7.94
N TRP A 241 -4.17 12.64 8.43
CA TRP A 241 -2.94 12.78 7.65
C TRP A 241 -1.91 11.77 8.12
N GLU A 242 -1.29 11.06 7.20
CA GLU A 242 -0.15 10.19 7.43
C GLU A 242 1.16 10.98 7.38
N SER A 243 2.19 10.51 8.08
CA SER A 243 3.42 11.27 8.31
C SER A 243 4.30 11.40 7.08
N ILE A 244 4.61 10.26 6.46
CA ILE A 244 5.40 10.08 5.24
C ILE A 244 5.42 8.57 4.94
N ASN A 245 5.28 8.18 3.68
CA ASN A 245 5.32 6.77 3.31
C ASN A 245 6.71 6.15 3.53
N GLU A 246 6.73 4.94 4.10
CA GLU A 246 7.90 4.05 4.26
C GLU A 246 9.24 4.76 4.55
N PRO A 247 9.36 5.49 5.68
CA PRO A 247 10.56 6.28 5.97
C PRO A 247 11.80 5.40 6.09
N ASN A 248 12.79 5.63 5.22
CA ASN A 248 14.07 4.92 5.22
C ASN A 248 15.17 5.77 5.89
N LYS A 249 16.04 5.15 6.70
CA LYS A 249 17.09 5.83 7.47
C LYS A 249 18.32 6.30 6.66
N GLY A 250 18.43 5.92 5.39
CA GLY A 250 19.62 6.19 4.58
C GLY A 250 20.87 5.51 5.16
N LEU A 251 21.93 6.29 5.37
CA LEU A 251 23.20 5.81 5.94
C LEU A 251 23.22 5.78 7.48
N ILE A 252 22.20 6.33 8.13
CA ILE A 252 22.20 6.54 9.59
C ILE A 252 22.30 5.19 10.31
N GLY A 253 23.22 5.10 11.26
CA GLY A 253 23.50 3.88 12.01
C GLY A 253 24.18 2.75 11.24
N ILE A 254 24.71 3.00 10.02
CA ILE A 254 25.59 2.02 9.36
C ILE A 254 26.93 1.97 10.10
N GLN A 255 27.26 0.79 10.60
CA GLN A 255 28.44 0.56 11.45
C GLN A 255 29.75 0.44 10.66
N ASP A 256 29.70 -0.06 9.41
CA ASP A 256 30.88 -0.17 8.56
C ASP A 256 30.53 -0.05 7.06
N ILE A 257 30.76 1.13 6.48
CA ILE A 257 30.45 1.44 5.08
C ILE A 257 31.33 0.69 4.05
N SER A 258 32.37 -0.01 4.49
CA SER A 258 33.19 -0.88 3.62
C SER A 258 32.55 -2.25 3.36
N SER A 259 31.46 -2.57 4.05
CA SER A 259 30.76 -3.86 4.01
C SER A 259 29.29 -3.71 3.63
N ILE A 260 28.62 -4.84 3.36
CA ILE A 260 27.15 -4.90 3.26
C ILE A 260 26.63 -5.29 4.65
N PRO A 261 25.76 -4.50 5.29
CA PRO A 261 25.25 -4.81 6.63
C PRO A 261 24.44 -6.12 6.66
N PRO A 262 24.50 -6.95 7.72
CA PRO A 262 23.72 -8.18 7.84
C PRO A 262 22.19 -7.98 7.75
N GLU A 263 21.71 -6.83 8.20
CA GLU A 263 20.31 -6.38 8.12
C GLU A 263 19.86 -6.04 6.69
N GLN A 264 20.79 -5.89 5.72
CA GLN A 264 20.46 -5.68 4.32
C GLN A 264 20.04 -7.01 3.64
N HIS A 265 18.83 -7.45 3.98
CA HIS A 265 18.25 -8.73 3.54
C HIS A 265 17.83 -8.77 2.05
N LEU A 266 17.71 -7.62 1.40
CA LEU A 266 17.39 -7.51 -0.03
C LEU A 266 18.65 -7.19 -0.84
N GLN A 267 19.03 -8.10 -1.73
CA GLN A 267 20.12 -7.93 -2.70
C GLN A 267 19.76 -8.60 -4.02
N LEU A 268 19.84 -7.85 -5.13
CA LEU A 268 19.48 -8.30 -6.47
C LEU A 268 20.23 -7.46 -7.52
N GLY A 269 20.74 -8.09 -8.58
CA GLY A 269 21.59 -7.41 -9.56
C GLY A 269 22.94 -7.03 -8.94
N THR A 270 23.53 -5.92 -9.37
CA THR A 270 24.72 -5.35 -8.72
C THR A 270 24.37 -4.90 -7.29
N SER A 271 25.25 -5.16 -6.33
CA SER A 271 25.07 -4.78 -4.92
C SER A 271 26.38 -4.18 -4.39
N PRO A 272 26.61 -2.86 -4.60
CA PRO A 272 27.78 -2.17 -4.06
C PRO A 272 27.70 -2.05 -2.54
N THR A 273 28.84 -2.04 -1.86
CA THR A 273 28.90 -1.46 -0.50
C THR A 273 28.73 0.05 -0.59
N VAL A 274 28.39 0.71 0.53
CA VAL A 274 28.25 2.18 0.59
C VAL A 274 29.52 2.87 0.06
N PHE A 275 30.71 2.43 0.48
CA PHE A 275 31.98 2.99 0.00
C PHE A 275 32.21 2.73 -1.50
N GLN A 276 31.85 1.56 -2.02
CA GLN A 276 31.87 1.30 -3.47
C GLN A 276 30.92 2.25 -4.22
N GLY A 277 29.72 2.48 -3.69
CA GLY A 277 28.77 3.47 -4.24
C GLY A 277 29.36 4.87 -4.31
N MET A 278 30.08 5.32 -3.27
CA MET A 278 30.78 6.62 -3.26
C MET A 278 31.89 6.69 -4.32
N ILE A 279 32.65 5.61 -4.54
CA ILE A 279 33.70 5.53 -5.57
C ILE A 279 33.07 5.63 -6.98
N ILE A 280 32.05 4.82 -7.27
CA ILE A 280 31.41 4.77 -8.59
C ILE A 280 30.68 6.08 -8.89
N GLY A 281 29.97 6.67 -7.92
CA GLY A 281 29.36 7.98 -8.07
C GLY A 281 30.36 9.13 -8.26
N SER A 282 31.64 8.89 -7.96
CA SER A 282 32.75 9.82 -8.23
C SER A 282 33.45 9.53 -9.57
N GLY A 283 32.78 8.85 -10.50
CA GLY A 283 33.27 8.59 -11.85
C GLY A 283 34.37 7.55 -11.95
N ARG A 284 34.64 6.78 -10.90
CA ARG A 284 35.73 5.79 -10.86
C ARG A 284 35.17 4.36 -11.03
N PRO A 285 35.70 3.55 -11.97
CA PRO A 285 35.28 2.15 -12.10
C PRO A 285 35.51 1.34 -10.82
N CYS A 286 34.59 0.44 -10.49
CA CYS A 286 34.71 -0.43 -9.31
C CYS A 286 34.11 -1.82 -9.58
N GLU A 287 34.78 -2.87 -9.09
CA GLU A 287 34.23 -4.23 -9.08
C GLU A 287 33.26 -4.40 -7.91
N VAL A 288 32.02 -4.75 -8.19
CA VAL A 288 30.97 -5.01 -7.20
C VAL A 288 30.47 -6.45 -7.27
N LYS A 289 29.81 -6.92 -6.21
CA LYS A 289 29.17 -8.25 -6.21
C LYS A 289 27.87 -8.21 -7.01
N THR A 290 27.56 -9.29 -7.72
CA THR A 290 26.25 -9.51 -8.32
C THR A 290 25.47 -10.58 -7.56
N TRP A 291 24.15 -10.42 -7.50
CA TRP A 291 23.24 -11.22 -6.68
C TRP A 291 21.97 -11.61 -7.43
N SER A 292 21.43 -12.78 -7.11
CA SER A 292 20.09 -13.22 -7.53
C SER A 292 19.28 -13.67 -6.32
N PHE A 293 17.95 -13.69 -6.45
CA PHE A 293 17.05 -14.13 -5.39
C PHE A 293 16.54 -15.55 -5.66
N GLY A 294 16.69 -16.44 -4.67
CA GLY A 294 16.20 -17.82 -4.72
C GLY A 294 15.12 -18.09 -3.66
N GLY A 295 14.64 -19.33 -3.58
CA GLY A 295 13.59 -19.72 -2.63
C GLY A 295 13.95 -19.60 -1.14
N PHE A 296 15.24 -19.44 -0.82
CA PHE A 296 15.75 -19.24 0.54
C PHE A 296 16.34 -17.83 0.78
N GLY A 297 16.11 -16.88 -0.12
CA GLY A 297 16.66 -15.51 -0.03
C GLY A 297 17.71 -15.19 -1.11
N PRO A 298 18.44 -14.08 -0.96
CA PRO A 298 19.46 -13.65 -1.92
C PRO A 298 20.72 -14.53 -1.83
N TYR A 299 21.36 -14.76 -2.97
CA TYR A 299 22.66 -15.44 -3.07
C TYR A 299 23.56 -14.74 -4.09
N GLN A 300 24.86 -14.70 -3.82
CA GLN A 300 25.82 -14.07 -4.72
C GLN A 300 26.00 -14.95 -5.98
N THR A 301 25.91 -14.34 -7.16
CA THR A 301 26.07 -15.02 -8.46
C THR A 301 27.40 -14.75 -9.13
N GLY A 302 28.08 -13.64 -8.80
CA GLY A 302 29.36 -13.30 -9.39
C GLY A 302 29.89 -11.94 -8.95
N ARG A 303 30.59 -11.27 -9.87
CA ARG A 303 31.06 -9.89 -9.75
C ARG A 303 31.01 -9.21 -11.12
N GLU A 304 30.91 -7.89 -11.11
CA GLU A 304 30.85 -7.04 -12.31
C GLU A 304 31.64 -5.74 -12.07
N VAL A 305 32.36 -5.26 -13.09
CA VAL A 305 33.03 -3.95 -13.04
C VAL A 305 32.10 -2.90 -13.62
N ILE A 306 31.60 -2.00 -12.77
CA ILE A 306 30.78 -0.87 -13.22
C ILE A 306 31.70 0.18 -13.83
N ASN A 307 31.56 0.44 -15.13
CA ASN A 307 32.30 1.49 -15.84
C ASN A 307 31.42 2.74 -16.02
N THR A 308 31.78 3.78 -15.29
CA THR A 308 31.16 5.11 -15.25
C THR A 308 31.32 5.93 -16.52
N LYS A 309 32.25 5.54 -17.41
CA LYS A 309 32.71 6.36 -18.56
C LYS A 309 33.27 7.74 -18.15
N GLY A 310 33.67 7.90 -16.88
CA GLY A 310 34.11 9.18 -16.31
C GLY A 310 32.99 10.11 -15.86
N GLU A 311 31.72 9.73 -16.01
CA GLU A 311 30.59 10.52 -15.54
C GLU A 311 30.48 10.53 -14.01
N LEU A 312 30.09 11.68 -13.43
CA LEU A 312 29.85 11.83 -12.00
C LEU A 312 28.36 11.71 -11.68
N ALA A 313 28.02 11.11 -10.54
CA ALA A 313 26.67 11.16 -9.97
C ALA A 313 26.38 12.53 -9.31
N TRP A 314 27.38 13.40 -9.27
CA TRP A 314 27.34 14.76 -8.73
C TRP A 314 27.27 15.77 -9.87
N LEU A 315 26.67 16.93 -9.60
CA LEU A 315 26.62 18.07 -10.52
C LEU A 315 28.02 18.60 -10.83
N SER A 316 28.21 19.16 -12.02
CA SER A 316 29.45 19.85 -12.41
C SER A 316 29.64 21.17 -11.64
N THR A 317 30.88 21.66 -11.60
CA THR A 317 31.20 23.02 -11.11
C THR A 317 30.44 24.11 -11.86
N GLU A 318 30.13 23.88 -13.14
CA GLU A 318 29.40 24.82 -14.02
C GLU A 318 27.87 24.72 -13.91
N TYR A 319 27.32 23.97 -12.93
CA TYR A 319 25.87 23.91 -12.75
C TYR A 319 25.35 25.21 -12.15
N ASP A 320 24.33 25.79 -12.78
CA ASP A 320 23.71 27.03 -12.35
C ASP A 320 22.56 26.79 -11.38
N ASP A 321 22.83 27.00 -10.09
CA ASP A 321 21.83 26.96 -9.02
C ASP A 321 20.74 28.04 -9.17
N SER A 322 20.95 29.09 -9.99
CA SER A 322 19.94 30.13 -10.23
C SER A 322 18.68 29.59 -10.93
N GLN A 323 18.75 28.40 -11.56
CA GLN A 323 17.58 27.72 -12.14
C GLN A 323 16.42 27.58 -11.13
N TYR A 324 16.73 27.35 -9.86
CA TYR A 324 15.75 27.19 -8.78
C TYR A 324 15.80 28.31 -7.72
N GLY A 325 16.59 29.36 -7.98
CA GLY A 325 16.62 30.58 -7.17
C GLY A 325 17.31 30.47 -5.80
N TRP A 326 17.98 29.37 -5.50
CA TRP A 326 18.69 29.15 -4.23
C TRP A 326 20.18 29.51 -4.32
N ASN A 327 20.81 29.74 -3.18
CA ASN A 327 22.24 30.05 -3.06
C ASN A 327 22.95 28.97 -2.26
N ARG A 328 23.86 28.23 -2.89
CA ARG A 328 24.69 27.21 -2.23
C ARG A 328 25.88 27.85 -1.52
N ASP A 329 26.19 27.38 -0.32
CA ASP A 329 27.36 27.87 0.42
C ASP A 329 28.67 27.52 -0.31
N PRO A 330 29.64 28.45 -0.45
CA PRO A 330 30.91 28.18 -1.12
C PRO A 330 31.75 27.02 -0.53
N GLY A 331 31.48 26.64 0.73
CA GLY A 331 32.07 25.47 1.38
C GLY A 331 31.56 24.13 0.85
N TRP A 332 30.40 24.11 0.18
CA TRP A 332 29.84 22.95 -0.53
C TRP A 332 30.21 23.02 -2.02
N ARG A 333 31.32 22.35 -2.37
CA ARG A 333 31.82 22.34 -3.75
C ARG A 333 31.02 21.37 -4.62
N LEU A 334 30.58 21.82 -5.79
CA LEU A 334 30.10 20.92 -6.85
C LEU A 334 31.29 20.26 -7.57
N GLY A 335 31.02 19.22 -8.35
CA GLY A 335 32.03 18.36 -8.98
C GLY A 335 32.69 17.34 -8.02
N GLU A 336 32.46 17.45 -6.71
CA GLU A 336 33.06 16.61 -5.69
C GLU A 336 32.02 15.80 -4.89
N CYS A 337 32.38 14.56 -4.53
CA CYS A 337 31.55 13.73 -3.66
C CYS A 337 31.36 14.37 -2.28
N LEU A 338 30.10 14.61 -1.88
CA LEU A 338 29.75 15.26 -0.62
C LEU A 338 30.41 14.59 0.59
N TRP A 339 30.48 13.26 0.60
CA TRP A 339 31.08 12.48 1.68
C TRP A 339 32.61 12.59 1.71
N ALA A 340 33.27 12.78 0.56
CA ALA A 340 34.71 13.08 0.52
C ALA A 340 34.98 14.48 1.11
N GLN A 341 34.12 15.46 0.84
CA GLN A 341 34.22 16.81 1.42
C GLN A 341 34.09 16.82 2.94
N HIS A 342 33.45 15.79 3.52
CA HIS A 342 33.32 15.56 4.97
C HIS A 342 34.40 14.64 5.56
N GLY A 343 35.40 14.25 4.76
CA GLY A 343 36.53 13.44 5.24
C GLY A 343 36.19 11.97 5.49
N VAL A 344 35.08 11.45 4.93
CA VAL A 344 34.73 10.03 5.01
C VAL A 344 35.74 9.17 4.25
N TRP A 345 36.21 9.67 3.10
CA TRP A 345 37.21 9.03 2.26
C TRP A 345 38.01 10.06 1.45
N ASP A 346 39.19 9.66 0.98
CA ASP A 346 40.09 10.50 0.17
C ASP A 346 39.86 10.26 -1.34
N SER A 347 39.34 11.28 -2.00
CA SER A 347 39.07 11.33 -3.45
C SER A 347 40.21 11.92 -4.28
N SER A 348 41.30 12.41 -3.66
CA SER A 348 42.42 13.05 -4.37
C SER A 348 43.41 12.04 -4.96
N LYS A 349 43.60 10.90 -4.29
CA LYS A 349 44.53 9.85 -4.70
C LYS A 349 44.01 9.07 -5.91
N SER A 350 44.93 8.51 -6.71
CA SER A 350 44.59 7.57 -7.79
C SER A 350 43.86 6.32 -7.25
N ASN A 351 44.32 5.79 -6.12
CA ASN A 351 43.64 4.74 -5.37
C ASN A 351 42.73 5.36 -4.28
N PRO A 352 41.40 5.14 -4.31
CA PRO A 352 40.49 5.59 -3.26
C PRO A 352 40.89 5.00 -1.89
N SER A 353 40.89 5.83 -0.85
CA SER A 353 41.21 5.41 0.52
C SER A 353 40.10 5.79 1.47
N LEU A 354 39.47 4.79 2.10
CA LEU A 354 38.47 5.00 3.15
C LEU A 354 39.16 5.52 4.42
N LEU A 355 38.66 6.63 4.97
CA LEU A 355 39.25 7.29 6.14
C LEU A 355 38.43 7.01 7.40
N GLN A 356 37.09 7.04 7.30
CA GLN A 356 36.17 6.83 8.42
C GLN A 356 35.09 5.83 7.99
N LYS A 357 35.24 4.57 8.41
CA LYS A 357 34.33 3.48 8.01
C LYS A 357 33.00 3.49 8.78
N ASP A 358 33.01 4.08 9.97
CA ASP A 358 31.96 4.13 10.97
C ASP A 358 31.36 5.54 11.13
N TYR A 359 31.58 6.42 10.14
CA TYR A 359 31.18 7.84 10.18
C TYR A 359 29.70 8.08 10.52
N PHE A 360 28.81 7.17 10.10
CA PHE A 360 27.36 7.26 10.33
C PHE A 360 26.87 6.44 11.54
N SER A 361 27.78 5.76 12.27
CA SER A 361 27.45 4.75 13.26
C SER A 361 26.92 5.29 14.60
N ARG A 362 27.09 6.60 14.87
CA ARG A 362 26.86 7.21 16.18
C ARG A 362 26.12 8.54 16.10
N ASN A 363 25.36 8.82 17.16
CA ASN A 363 24.75 10.13 17.38
C ASN A 363 25.85 11.11 17.82
N LEU A 364 26.08 12.18 17.05
CA LEU A 364 27.18 13.11 17.33
C LEU A 364 26.95 13.97 18.59
N ARG A 365 25.74 13.98 19.14
CA ARG A 365 25.36 14.76 20.34
C ARG A 365 25.44 13.92 21.62
N THR A 366 25.10 12.63 21.56
CA THR A 366 25.11 11.73 22.73
C THR A 366 26.29 10.75 22.74
N GLY A 367 26.93 10.51 21.59
CA GLY A 367 28.00 9.50 21.41
C GLY A 367 27.50 8.05 21.31
N GLU A 368 26.21 7.83 21.49
CA GLU A 368 25.57 6.50 21.46
C GLU A 368 25.61 5.91 20.06
N ILE A 369 25.60 4.57 19.99
CA ILE A 369 25.49 3.84 18.71
C ILE A 369 24.09 4.05 18.15
N LEU A 370 24.00 4.42 16.88
CA LEU A 370 22.75 4.51 16.15
C LEU A 370 22.45 3.19 15.44
N ASP A 371 21.22 2.74 15.59
CA ASP A 371 20.59 1.65 14.84
C ASP A 371 19.21 2.12 14.32
N TYR A 372 18.29 1.20 14.02
CA TYR A 372 16.92 1.56 13.64
C TYR A 372 16.11 2.16 14.79
N GLU A 373 16.29 1.71 16.03
CA GLU A 373 15.57 2.25 17.19
C GLU A 373 16.09 3.66 17.53
N GLY A 374 17.41 3.84 17.51
CA GLY A 374 18.07 5.13 17.69
C GLY A 374 17.67 6.14 16.61
N PHE A 375 17.61 5.73 15.33
CA PHE A 375 17.08 6.56 14.25
C PHE A 375 15.61 6.95 14.49
N THR A 376 14.77 5.96 14.80
CA THR A 376 13.33 6.13 14.92
C THR A 376 12.98 7.08 16.07
N ASN A 377 13.56 6.86 17.26
CA ASN A 377 13.28 7.66 18.45
C ASN A 377 13.96 9.04 18.47
N SER A 378 14.87 9.35 17.52
CA SER A 378 15.51 10.66 17.40
C SER A 378 15.09 11.43 16.14
N TYR A 379 15.70 11.15 14.99
CA TYR A 379 15.53 11.92 13.75
C TYR A 379 14.11 11.83 13.20
N PHE A 380 13.51 10.63 13.17
CA PHE A 380 12.13 10.44 12.71
C PHE A 380 11.13 11.13 13.65
N LEU A 381 11.21 10.94 14.98
CA LEU A 381 10.30 11.61 15.91
C LEU A 381 10.40 13.14 15.90
N ASN A 382 11.61 13.70 15.71
CA ASN A 382 11.76 15.14 15.57
C ASN A 382 11.02 15.70 14.35
N HIS A 383 11.10 15.02 13.21
CA HIS A 383 10.33 15.36 12.02
C HIS A 383 8.82 15.13 12.22
N TYR A 384 8.42 14.00 12.82
CA TYR A 384 7.02 13.69 13.10
C TYR A 384 6.36 14.76 13.97
N ARG A 385 7.07 15.25 15.01
CA ARG A 385 6.63 16.39 15.84
C ARG A 385 6.41 17.65 15.00
N ALA A 386 7.36 18.01 14.14
CA ALA A 386 7.26 19.19 13.28
C ALA A 386 6.10 19.09 12.28
N TYR A 387 5.98 17.97 11.57
CA TYR A 387 4.89 17.68 10.64
C TYR A 387 3.52 17.69 11.35
N LYS A 388 3.39 16.99 12.48
CA LYS A 388 2.17 16.98 13.31
C LYS A 388 1.75 18.39 13.73
N GLN A 389 2.71 19.22 14.15
CA GLN A 389 2.44 20.60 14.54
C GLN A 389 1.97 21.45 13.36
N ALA A 390 2.62 21.36 12.19
CA ALA A 390 2.22 22.08 10.99
C ALA A 390 0.79 21.71 10.55
N ILE A 391 0.52 20.41 10.33
CA ILE A 391 -0.80 19.93 9.92
C ILE A 391 -1.89 20.33 10.94
N ARG A 392 -1.62 20.29 12.26
CA ARG A 392 -2.61 20.66 13.29
C ARG A 392 -2.75 22.17 13.53
N ARG A 393 -1.83 23.03 13.08
CA ARG A 393 -2.07 24.49 13.05
C ARG A 393 -3.24 24.83 12.13
N VAL A 394 -3.37 24.08 11.04
CA VAL A 394 -4.51 24.15 10.12
C VAL A 394 -5.66 23.29 10.65
N CYS A 395 -5.48 21.97 10.68
CA CYS A 395 -6.53 20.98 10.94
C CYS A 395 -6.49 20.48 12.39
N GLY A 396 -6.80 21.35 13.35
CA GLY A 396 -6.57 21.10 14.79
C GLY A 396 -7.19 19.81 15.37
N SER A 397 -8.30 19.32 14.80
CA SER A 397 -8.97 18.07 15.21
C SER A 397 -8.53 16.82 14.45
N THR A 398 -7.61 16.93 13.49
CA THR A 398 -7.29 15.84 12.56
C THR A 398 -6.57 14.67 13.23
N ILE A 399 -6.90 13.45 12.79
CA ILE A 399 -6.26 12.21 13.26
C ILE A 399 -4.88 12.12 12.61
N MET A 400 -3.84 11.89 13.43
CA MET A 400 -2.47 11.75 12.92
C MET A 400 -2.11 10.27 12.75
N PHE A 401 -1.92 9.84 11.51
CA PHE A 401 -1.44 8.51 11.19
C PHE A 401 0.10 8.53 11.25
N CYS A 402 0.66 7.85 12.24
CA CYS A 402 2.10 7.75 12.44
C CYS A 402 2.60 6.47 11.76
N GLN A 403 3.37 6.64 10.68
CA GLN A 403 4.00 5.56 9.94
C GLN A 403 5.50 5.54 10.23
N PRO A 404 5.99 4.68 11.14
CA PRO A 404 7.42 4.45 11.35
C PRO A 404 8.01 3.56 10.23
N PRO A 405 9.34 3.30 10.24
CA PRO A 405 9.97 2.44 9.24
C PRO A 405 9.36 1.03 9.17
N VAL A 406 9.27 0.49 7.95
CA VAL A 406 8.48 -0.71 7.65
C VAL A 406 8.99 -1.96 8.36
N MET A 407 8.12 -2.59 9.15
CA MET A 407 8.43 -3.79 9.96
C MET A 407 9.59 -3.64 10.96
N GLU A 408 10.12 -2.43 11.16
CA GLU A 408 11.06 -2.13 12.26
C GLU A 408 10.31 -1.97 13.58
N LEU A 409 11.04 -1.77 14.68
CA LEU A 409 10.41 -1.45 15.96
C LEU A 409 9.74 -0.06 15.88
N PRO A 410 8.46 0.08 16.28
CA PRO A 410 7.81 1.37 16.35
C PRO A 410 8.43 2.27 17.44
N PRO A 411 8.27 3.60 17.34
CA PRO A 411 8.79 4.53 18.34
C PRO A 411 8.20 4.28 19.72
N SER A 412 9.03 4.45 20.75
CA SER A 412 8.68 4.30 22.15
C SER A 412 7.98 5.57 22.66
N LEU A 413 6.74 5.77 22.20
CA LEU A 413 5.91 6.94 22.49
C LEU A 413 5.10 6.81 23.77
N LYS A 414 4.80 5.58 24.19
CA LYS A 414 3.88 5.29 25.29
C LYS A 414 4.28 6.00 26.57
N ASP A 415 3.30 6.59 27.25
CA ASP A 415 3.47 7.36 28.49
C ASP A 415 4.40 8.60 28.35
N THR A 416 4.71 9.03 27.12
CA THR A 416 5.48 10.27 26.82
C THR A 416 4.58 11.42 26.35
N ALA A 417 5.13 12.61 26.17
CA ALA A 417 4.41 13.76 25.59
C ALA A 417 4.00 13.57 24.11
N ASP A 418 4.52 12.54 23.44
CA ASP A 418 4.14 12.17 22.08
C ASP A 418 3.07 11.05 22.03
N ASP A 419 2.66 10.51 23.19
CA ASP A 419 1.51 9.61 23.35
C ASP A 419 0.20 10.39 23.09
N ASP A 420 -0.18 10.46 21.81
CA ASP A 420 -1.16 11.41 21.33
C ASP A 420 -2.55 10.76 21.21
N PRO A 421 -3.55 11.15 22.04
CA PRO A 421 -4.84 10.46 22.10
C PRO A 421 -5.68 10.56 20.81
N ASN A 422 -5.22 11.33 19.81
CA ASN A 422 -5.82 11.42 18.48
C ASN A 422 -4.83 11.00 17.38
N MET A 423 -4.08 9.92 17.63
CA MET A 423 -3.21 9.27 16.64
C MET A 423 -3.67 7.86 16.27
N VAL A 424 -3.05 7.31 15.23
CA VAL A 424 -3.20 5.94 14.75
C VAL A 424 -1.81 5.42 14.39
N HIS A 425 -1.48 4.19 14.79
CA HIS A 425 -0.30 3.52 14.25
C HIS A 425 -0.62 2.98 12.86
N ALA A 426 0.12 3.48 11.86
CA ALA A 426 0.02 3.07 10.48
C ALA A 426 1.15 2.07 10.16
N VAL A 427 0.76 0.84 9.81
CA VAL A 427 1.69 -0.29 9.65
C VAL A 427 1.60 -0.88 8.24
N HIS A 428 2.74 -1.18 7.65
CA HIS A 428 2.82 -1.91 6.38
C HIS A 428 3.13 -3.39 6.62
N PHE A 429 2.53 -4.27 5.83
CA PHE A 429 2.89 -5.68 5.84
C PHE A 429 2.77 -6.31 4.44
N TYR A 430 3.85 -6.93 3.98
CA TYR A 430 3.87 -7.78 2.79
C TYR A 430 4.49 -9.15 3.10
N ASP A 431 3.94 -10.19 2.49
CA ASP A 431 4.58 -11.50 2.43
C ASP A 431 5.78 -11.41 1.47
N GLY A 432 6.95 -11.11 2.01
CA GLY A 432 8.17 -10.84 1.24
C GLY A 432 8.57 -11.98 0.28
N LEU A 433 8.33 -13.24 0.64
CA LEU A 433 8.60 -14.36 -0.28
C LEU A 433 7.64 -14.34 -1.47
N THR A 434 6.34 -14.19 -1.23
CA THR A 434 5.34 -14.11 -2.32
C THR A 434 5.53 -12.86 -3.19
N LEU A 435 5.89 -11.71 -2.59
CA LEU A 435 6.12 -10.45 -3.29
C LEU A 435 7.36 -10.53 -4.20
N ILE A 436 8.52 -10.92 -3.65
CA ILE A 436 9.79 -10.94 -4.39
C ILE A 436 9.80 -12.03 -5.47
N THR A 437 9.32 -13.23 -5.16
CA THR A 437 9.30 -14.34 -6.14
C THR A 437 8.13 -14.26 -7.12
N LYS A 438 7.14 -13.39 -6.86
CA LYS A 438 5.84 -13.35 -7.56
C LYS A 438 5.19 -14.73 -7.67
N HIS A 439 5.23 -15.50 -6.57
CA HIS A 439 4.71 -16.87 -6.51
C HIS A 439 4.13 -17.20 -5.13
N TRP A 440 2.86 -17.62 -5.08
CA TRP A 440 2.25 -18.16 -3.85
C TRP A 440 2.72 -19.59 -3.57
N ASN A 441 3.79 -19.71 -2.77
CA ASN A 441 4.30 -21.02 -2.35
C ASN A 441 3.39 -21.67 -1.30
N ARG A 442 2.83 -22.84 -1.63
CA ARG A 442 1.92 -23.61 -0.77
C ARG A 442 2.61 -24.60 0.16
N LEU A 443 3.90 -24.85 -0.08
CA LEU A 443 4.71 -25.86 0.63
C LEU A 443 5.45 -25.24 1.82
N TYR A 444 6.00 -24.04 1.67
CA TYR A 444 6.65 -23.31 2.76
C TYR A 444 6.55 -21.79 2.60
N ASN A 445 6.67 -21.09 3.72
CA ASN A 445 6.91 -19.64 3.82
C ASN A 445 7.74 -19.38 5.10
N MET A 446 8.06 -18.13 5.44
CA MET A 446 8.84 -17.72 6.60
C MET A 446 8.06 -16.79 7.53
N ASP A 447 8.36 -16.87 8.82
CA ASP A 447 8.01 -15.85 9.81
C ASP A 447 9.05 -14.71 9.77
N VAL A 448 8.86 -13.80 8.82
CA VAL A 448 9.77 -12.67 8.56
C VAL A 448 9.83 -11.73 9.76
N VAL A 449 8.69 -11.35 10.35
CA VAL A 449 8.69 -10.49 11.54
C VAL A 449 9.37 -11.18 12.72
N GLY A 450 9.18 -12.49 12.90
CA GLY A 450 9.92 -13.25 13.91
C GLY A 450 11.43 -13.34 13.65
N LEU A 451 11.86 -13.37 12.39
CA LEU A 451 13.26 -13.30 12.00
C LEU A 451 13.88 -11.93 12.32
N LEU A 452 13.21 -10.84 11.91
CA LEU A 452 13.63 -9.46 12.17
C LEU A 452 13.73 -9.14 13.67
N ARG A 453 12.88 -9.75 14.49
CA ARG A 453 12.90 -9.64 15.96
C ARG A 453 13.79 -10.67 16.67
N GLY A 454 14.69 -11.35 15.95
CA GLY A 454 15.67 -12.27 16.54
C GLY A 454 15.08 -13.48 17.27
N LYS A 455 13.81 -13.87 17.01
CA LYS A 455 13.11 -14.94 17.75
C LYS A 455 13.65 -16.36 17.46
N TYR A 456 14.64 -16.48 16.58
CA TYR A 456 15.13 -17.74 16.04
C TYR A 456 16.66 -17.80 16.09
N LEU A 457 17.21 -18.88 16.65
CA LEU A 457 18.66 -19.13 16.70
C LEU A 457 19.31 -19.28 15.31
N ALA A 458 18.52 -19.58 14.29
CA ALA A 458 18.94 -19.66 12.89
C ALA A 458 17.73 -19.44 11.96
N PRO A 459 17.90 -18.85 10.76
CA PRO A 459 16.78 -18.55 9.85
C PRO A 459 15.91 -19.76 9.48
N ALA A 460 16.48 -20.97 9.46
CA ALA A 460 15.74 -22.20 9.16
C ALA A 460 14.56 -22.45 10.12
N PHE A 461 14.64 -22.03 11.39
CA PHE A 461 13.55 -22.18 12.36
C PHE A 461 12.37 -21.20 12.12
N ALA A 462 12.58 -20.13 11.36
CA ALA A 462 11.51 -19.24 10.91
C ALA A 462 10.60 -19.90 9.86
N MET A 463 11.02 -20.99 9.22
CA MET A 463 10.26 -21.66 8.16
C MET A 463 8.97 -22.31 8.66
N LYS A 464 7.90 -22.19 7.88
CA LYS A 464 6.54 -22.67 8.18
C LYS A 464 6.04 -23.58 7.06
N ILE A 465 5.97 -24.88 7.34
CA ILE A 465 5.67 -25.91 6.33
C ILE A 465 4.16 -26.14 6.21
N GLY A 466 3.66 -26.10 4.99
CA GLY A 466 2.27 -26.32 4.58
C GLY A 466 1.37 -25.09 4.70
N GLU A 467 0.50 -24.90 3.71
CA GLU A 467 -0.45 -23.78 3.57
C GLU A 467 -1.26 -23.45 4.84
N ARG A 468 -1.60 -24.44 5.69
CA ARG A 468 -2.27 -24.20 6.99
C ARG A 468 -1.35 -23.51 8.00
N SER A 469 -0.07 -23.86 8.04
CA SER A 469 0.95 -23.27 8.92
C SER A 469 1.34 -21.87 8.43
N ILE A 470 1.49 -21.69 7.11
CA ILE A 470 1.74 -20.39 6.47
C ILE A 470 0.66 -19.39 6.87
N ARG A 471 -0.62 -19.70 6.66
CA ARG A 471 -1.76 -18.84 7.03
C ARG A 471 -1.83 -18.52 8.51
N LYS A 472 -1.52 -19.49 9.39
CA LYS A 472 -1.40 -19.25 10.83
C LYS A 472 -0.25 -18.28 11.14
N SER A 473 0.89 -18.43 10.47
CA SER A 473 2.05 -17.57 10.70
C SER A 473 1.82 -16.14 10.24
N LEU A 474 1.20 -15.91 9.08
CA LEU A 474 0.79 -14.56 8.67
C LEU A 474 -0.12 -13.92 9.73
N ARG A 475 -1.14 -14.65 10.20
CA ARG A 475 -2.02 -14.20 11.29
C ARG A 475 -1.27 -13.89 12.59
N HIS A 476 -0.28 -14.70 12.95
CA HIS A 476 0.54 -14.46 14.13
C HIS A 476 1.47 -13.24 13.96
N GLN A 477 2.04 -13.03 12.78
CA GLN A 477 2.87 -11.85 12.47
C GLN A 477 2.06 -10.55 12.59
N LEU A 478 0.90 -10.46 11.94
CA LEU A 478 0.04 -9.27 12.05
C LEU A 478 -0.48 -9.04 13.48
N LYS A 479 -0.82 -10.11 14.21
CA LYS A 479 -1.21 -10.01 15.62
C LYS A 479 -0.05 -9.54 16.51
N PHE A 480 1.16 -10.01 16.24
CA PHE A 480 2.36 -9.59 16.98
C PHE A 480 2.68 -8.11 16.73
N LEU A 481 2.60 -7.62 15.49
CA LEU A 481 2.72 -6.18 15.19
C LEU A 481 1.65 -5.33 15.92
N ARG A 482 0.43 -5.86 16.11
CA ARG A 482 -0.59 -5.21 16.93
C ARG A 482 -0.26 -5.18 18.43
N GLU A 483 0.38 -6.22 18.94
CA GLU A 483 0.79 -6.30 20.35
C GLU A 483 1.98 -5.38 20.63
N GLU A 484 3.00 -5.38 19.77
CA GLU A 484 4.16 -4.47 19.81
C GLU A 484 3.74 -3.00 19.70
N SER A 485 2.72 -2.69 18.88
CA SER A 485 2.11 -1.36 18.81
C SER A 485 1.53 -0.88 20.14
N LEU A 486 0.94 -1.76 20.96
CA LEU A 486 0.36 -1.39 22.26
C LEU A 486 1.43 -1.27 23.36
N GLU A 487 2.56 -1.97 23.18
CA GLU A 487 3.72 -1.94 24.05
C GLU A 487 4.49 -0.61 23.89
N HIS A 488 4.84 -0.26 22.65
CA HIS A 488 5.68 0.91 22.35
C HIS A 488 4.91 2.22 22.15
N MET A 489 3.75 2.21 21.48
CA MET A 489 3.05 3.45 21.11
C MET A 489 1.85 3.80 21.99
N GLY A 490 1.42 2.91 22.88
CA GLY A 490 0.29 3.15 23.79
C GLY A 490 -1.05 2.67 23.25
N ASP A 491 -2.13 3.07 23.93
CA ASP A 491 -3.48 2.53 23.75
C ASP A 491 -4.24 3.11 22.52
N HIS A 492 -3.59 3.13 21.35
CA HIS A 492 -4.14 3.70 20.10
C HIS A 492 -4.71 2.67 19.15
N PRO A 493 -5.53 3.07 18.15
CA PRO A 493 -5.91 2.23 17.04
C PRO A 493 -4.69 1.91 16.15
N LEU A 494 -4.73 0.76 15.49
CA LEU A 494 -3.77 0.38 14.45
C LEU A 494 -4.48 0.06 13.15
N ILE A 495 -3.93 0.53 12.04
CA ILE A 495 -4.37 0.20 10.68
C ILE A 495 -3.18 -0.37 9.92
N PHE A 496 -3.40 -1.47 9.19
CA PHE A 496 -2.46 -1.90 8.16
C PHE A 496 -2.63 -1.01 6.93
N THR A 497 -1.95 0.13 6.85
CA THR A 497 -2.13 1.15 5.79
C THR A 497 -1.65 0.66 4.42
N GLU A 498 -0.80 -0.37 4.39
CA GLU A 498 -0.59 -1.21 3.21
C GLU A 498 -0.52 -2.70 3.53
N ILE A 499 -1.15 -3.48 2.64
CA ILE A 499 -1.01 -4.93 2.51
C ILE A 499 -1.56 -5.36 1.15
N GLY A 500 -0.86 -6.23 0.43
CA GLY A 500 -1.21 -6.62 -0.94
C GLY A 500 -0.61 -7.95 -1.39
N ILE A 501 -0.85 -8.30 -2.66
CA ILE A 501 -0.23 -9.45 -3.35
C ILE A 501 0.04 -9.09 -4.83
N PRO A 502 1.08 -9.66 -5.46
CA PRO A 502 1.23 -9.55 -6.92
C PRO A 502 0.14 -10.35 -7.64
N TYR A 503 -0.34 -9.79 -8.76
CA TYR A 503 -1.32 -10.41 -9.65
C TYR A 503 -0.66 -11.03 -10.90
N ASP A 504 0.51 -10.55 -11.32
CA ASP A 504 1.30 -11.12 -12.42
C ASP A 504 2.04 -12.43 -12.06
N MET A 505 1.60 -13.12 -11.00
CA MET A 505 2.22 -14.34 -10.49
C MET A 505 2.42 -15.42 -11.58
N ASN A 506 3.50 -16.18 -11.45
CA ASN A 506 3.85 -17.28 -12.37
C ASN A 506 3.91 -16.81 -13.84
N ASP A 507 4.61 -15.70 -14.08
CA ASP A 507 4.78 -15.08 -15.40
C ASP A 507 3.45 -14.84 -16.11
N LYS A 508 2.55 -14.15 -15.39
CA LYS A 508 1.24 -13.72 -15.88
C LYS A 508 0.33 -14.88 -16.29
N HIS A 509 0.44 -16.03 -15.60
CA HIS A 509 -0.34 -17.23 -15.90
C HIS A 509 -1.86 -16.93 -15.96
N ALA A 510 -2.39 -16.22 -14.96
CA ALA A 510 -3.80 -15.89 -14.86
C ALA A 510 -4.33 -15.07 -16.04
N TYR A 511 -3.50 -14.23 -16.67
CA TYR A 511 -3.91 -13.40 -17.82
C TYR A 511 -4.00 -14.20 -19.12
N LYS A 512 -3.24 -15.32 -19.19
CA LYS A 512 -3.24 -16.26 -20.32
C LYS A 512 -4.36 -17.31 -20.20
N THR A 513 -4.73 -17.70 -18.99
CA THR A 513 -5.63 -18.84 -18.72
C THR A 513 -6.93 -18.50 -18.01
N GLY A 514 -7.10 -17.27 -17.52
CA GLY A 514 -8.19 -16.88 -16.62
C GLY A 514 -8.06 -17.41 -15.18
N ASP A 515 -7.03 -18.23 -14.88
CA ASP A 515 -6.90 -18.92 -13.60
C ASP A 515 -6.22 -18.08 -12.51
N TYR A 516 -7.03 -17.39 -11.71
CA TYR A 516 -6.60 -16.61 -10.54
C TYR A 516 -6.45 -17.44 -9.24
N ARG A 517 -6.43 -18.78 -9.27
CA ARG A 517 -6.44 -19.61 -8.04
C ARG A 517 -5.30 -19.32 -7.06
N ASN A 518 -4.13 -18.89 -7.53
CA ASN A 518 -3.00 -18.56 -6.65
C ASN A 518 -3.18 -17.18 -5.99
N GLN A 519 -3.64 -16.20 -6.75
CA GLN A 519 -3.99 -14.86 -6.28
C GLN A 519 -5.14 -14.93 -5.25
N ILE A 520 -6.19 -15.72 -5.53
CA ILE A 520 -7.30 -15.99 -4.58
C ILE A 520 -6.76 -16.56 -3.27
N ARG A 521 -5.84 -17.55 -3.31
CA ARG A 521 -5.28 -18.18 -2.11
C ARG A 521 -4.42 -17.21 -1.29
N ALA A 522 -3.55 -16.44 -1.93
CA ALA A 522 -2.68 -15.48 -1.26
C ALA A 522 -3.50 -14.32 -0.66
N MET A 523 -4.45 -13.76 -1.41
CA MET A 523 -5.32 -12.68 -0.95
C MET A 523 -6.23 -13.13 0.22
N ASP A 524 -6.75 -14.36 0.19
CA ASP A 524 -7.52 -14.94 1.29
C ASP A 524 -6.63 -15.28 2.51
N ALA A 525 -5.34 -15.57 2.32
CA ALA A 525 -4.39 -15.73 3.41
C ALA A 525 -4.10 -14.41 4.13
N ASN A 526 -3.89 -13.32 3.38
CA ASN A 526 -3.73 -11.96 3.92
C ASN A 526 -4.98 -11.51 4.68
N HIS A 527 -6.17 -11.66 4.10
CA HIS A 527 -7.41 -11.28 4.79
C HIS A 527 -7.70 -12.15 6.03
N PHE A 528 -7.38 -13.46 6.00
CA PHE A 528 -7.48 -14.32 7.18
C PHE A 528 -6.51 -13.90 8.31
N ALA A 529 -5.37 -13.28 7.95
CA ALA A 529 -4.46 -12.68 8.90
C ALA A 529 -5.00 -11.37 9.47
N LEU A 530 -5.51 -10.47 8.62
CA LEU A 530 -6.17 -9.21 9.01
C LEU A 530 -7.34 -9.43 9.98
N GLU A 531 -8.28 -10.32 9.64
CA GLU A 531 -9.40 -10.75 10.50
C GLU A 531 -8.94 -11.26 11.88
N GLY A 532 -7.69 -11.71 11.99
CA GLY A 532 -7.11 -12.27 13.20
C GLY A 532 -6.13 -11.40 13.96
N SER A 533 -5.79 -10.23 13.42
CA SER A 533 -4.76 -9.33 13.96
C SER A 533 -5.23 -8.49 15.15
N LYS A 534 -6.55 -8.24 15.24
CA LYS A 534 -7.17 -7.17 16.06
C LYS A 534 -6.77 -5.74 15.65
N SER A 535 -6.39 -5.51 14.39
CA SER A 535 -6.33 -4.16 13.83
C SER A 535 -7.73 -3.55 13.70
N ASN A 536 -7.78 -2.21 13.73
CA ASN A 536 -8.99 -1.42 13.60
C ASN A 536 -9.35 -1.12 12.13
N GLY A 537 -8.49 -1.54 11.22
CA GLY A 537 -8.68 -1.40 9.80
C GLY A 537 -7.51 -1.95 8.98
N PHE A 538 -7.60 -1.73 7.68
CA PHE A 538 -6.52 -1.87 6.71
C PHE A 538 -6.79 -0.96 5.51
N ALA A 539 -5.78 -0.62 4.73
CA ALA A 539 -5.93 -0.16 3.37
C ALA A 539 -5.18 -1.13 2.43
N LEU A 540 -5.95 -1.76 1.53
CA LEU A 540 -5.37 -2.73 0.59
C LEU A 540 -4.49 -2.01 -0.44
N TRP A 541 -3.33 -2.56 -0.74
CA TRP A 541 -2.50 -2.13 -1.87
C TRP A 541 -2.82 -3.01 -3.08
N VAL A 542 -3.32 -2.50 -4.21
CA VAL A 542 -3.68 -1.09 -4.51
C VAL A 542 -4.93 -1.00 -5.39
N TYR A 543 -5.45 0.21 -5.61
CA TYR A 543 -6.34 0.53 -6.73
C TYR A 543 -5.56 1.29 -7.81
N MET A 544 -5.61 0.81 -9.05
CA MET A 544 -5.08 1.52 -10.23
C MET A 544 -6.18 1.75 -11.25
N ALA A 545 -6.36 2.97 -11.76
CA ALA A 545 -7.29 3.24 -12.85
C ALA A 545 -6.76 2.73 -14.20
N GLU A 546 -5.45 2.88 -14.45
CA GLU A 546 -4.81 2.61 -15.74
C GLU A 546 -4.00 1.28 -15.79
N ASN A 547 -4.23 0.34 -14.87
CA ASN A 547 -3.52 -0.96 -14.86
C ASN A 547 -3.84 -1.82 -16.09
N ASP A 548 -2.85 -2.55 -16.62
CA ASP A 548 -3.05 -3.54 -17.69
C ASP A 548 -2.21 -4.82 -17.52
N HIS A 549 -2.41 -5.82 -18.39
CA HIS A 549 -1.69 -7.10 -18.33
C HIS A 549 -0.25 -7.05 -18.86
N GLN A 550 0.16 -5.99 -19.56
CA GLN A 550 1.51 -5.82 -20.12
C GLN A 550 2.46 -5.16 -19.12
N TRP A 551 2.06 -4.06 -18.50
CA TRP A 551 2.87 -3.26 -17.59
C TRP A 551 2.38 -3.25 -16.14
N GLY A 552 1.26 -3.94 -15.86
CA GLY A 552 0.70 -4.01 -14.51
C GLY A 552 0.23 -2.64 -14.08
N ASP A 553 0.77 -2.15 -12.96
CA ASP A 553 0.45 -0.83 -12.38
C ASP A 553 1.17 0.32 -13.09
N GLN A 554 1.75 0.08 -14.28
CA GLN A 554 2.50 1.04 -15.11
C GLN A 554 3.76 1.62 -14.45
N TRP A 555 4.14 1.09 -13.28
CA TRP A 555 5.22 1.56 -12.42
C TRP A 555 6.10 0.38 -12.00
N ASN A 556 7.40 0.47 -12.33
CA ASN A 556 8.49 -0.45 -11.97
C ASN A 556 8.26 -1.95 -12.19
N GLY A 557 7.33 -2.33 -13.09
CA GLY A 557 6.95 -3.72 -13.32
C GLY A 557 6.15 -4.35 -12.17
N GLU A 558 5.55 -3.52 -11.31
CA GLU A 558 4.59 -3.95 -10.30
C GLU A 558 3.22 -4.26 -10.92
N ASP A 559 2.45 -5.11 -10.25
CA ASP A 559 1.08 -5.47 -10.66
C ASP A 559 0.34 -5.94 -9.41
N LEU A 560 0.07 -5.00 -8.50
CA LEU A 560 -0.51 -5.19 -7.18
C LEU A 560 -1.98 -4.73 -7.15
N SER A 561 -2.45 -4.01 -8.17
CA SER A 561 -3.83 -3.54 -8.27
C SER A 561 -4.85 -4.67 -8.21
N ILE A 562 -5.95 -4.48 -7.46
CA ILE A 562 -7.14 -5.36 -7.50
C ILE A 562 -8.08 -5.07 -8.67
N PHE A 563 -7.75 -4.11 -9.53
CA PHE A 563 -8.54 -3.72 -10.70
C PHE A 563 -7.68 -3.58 -11.94
N SER A 564 -8.18 -4.11 -13.06
CA SER A 564 -7.72 -3.80 -14.41
C SER A 564 -8.93 -3.59 -15.31
N PRO A 565 -8.96 -2.58 -16.21
CA PRO A 565 -9.97 -2.47 -17.26
C PRO A 565 -9.93 -3.63 -18.28
N LYS A 566 -8.84 -4.41 -18.32
CA LYS A 566 -8.66 -5.57 -19.22
C LYS A 566 -9.22 -6.88 -18.67
N ASP A 567 -9.54 -6.94 -17.37
CA ASP A 567 -10.15 -8.11 -16.73
C ASP A 567 -11.67 -8.15 -16.93
N LEU A 568 -12.29 -9.34 -16.84
CA LEU A 568 -13.75 -9.44 -16.98
C LEU A 568 -14.47 -8.64 -15.90
N LYS A 569 -15.48 -7.88 -16.34
CA LYS A 569 -16.40 -7.18 -15.44
C LYS A 569 -17.21 -8.20 -14.64
N PHE A 570 -17.09 -8.10 -13.32
CA PHE A 570 -17.82 -8.93 -12.37
C PHE A 570 -19.36 -8.82 -12.58
N PRO A 571 -20.10 -9.94 -12.71
CA PRO A 571 -21.54 -9.94 -12.90
C PRO A 571 -22.27 -9.67 -11.58
N ILE A 572 -22.34 -8.40 -11.19
CA ILE A 572 -23.37 -7.94 -10.26
C ILE A 572 -24.71 -8.08 -10.98
N LYS A 573 -25.56 -9.02 -10.55
CA LYS A 573 -26.95 -9.10 -11.06
C LYS A 573 -27.65 -7.80 -10.74
N SER A 574 -27.87 -6.95 -11.76
CA SER A 574 -28.64 -5.73 -11.61
C SER A 574 -30.12 -6.06 -11.37
N ILE A 575 -30.58 -5.93 -10.13
CA ILE A 575 -32.01 -6.01 -9.80
C ILE A 575 -32.68 -4.68 -10.21
N ILE A 576 -32.82 -4.47 -11.51
CA ILE A 576 -33.74 -3.50 -12.13
C ILE A 576 -34.27 -4.14 -13.42
N ASP A 577 -35.31 -4.96 -13.30
CA ASP A 577 -36.58 -4.73 -14.00
C ASP A 577 -37.63 -5.75 -13.54
N VAL A 578 -38.45 -5.36 -12.57
CA VAL A 578 -39.72 -6.06 -12.32
C VAL A 578 -40.68 -5.60 -13.41
N LYS A 579 -40.65 -6.29 -14.56
CA LYS A 579 -41.60 -6.04 -15.65
C LYS A 579 -43.03 -6.21 -15.12
N ARG A 580 -43.81 -5.12 -15.17
CA ARG A 580 -45.27 -5.19 -15.02
C ARG A 580 -45.81 -6.11 -16.14
N PRO A 581 -46.76 -7.01 -15.86
CA PRO A 581 -47.39 -7.80 -16.91
C PRO A 581 -48.30 -6.89 -17.74
N GLY A 582 -47.96 -6.67 -19.01
CA GLY A 582 -48.75 -5.83 -19.90
C GLY A 582 -48.24 -5.84 -21.34
N SER A 583 -49.16 -6.10 -22.27
CA SER A 583 -49.02 -6.17 -23.73
C SER A 583 -48.31 -7.39 -24.33
N THR A 584 -49.03 -8.03 -25.23
CA THR A 584 -48.58 -9.00 -26.24
C THR A 584 -47.74 -8.31 -27.32
N ASP A 585 -46.81 -9.04 -27.95
CA ASP A 585 -46.95 -9.40 -29.36
C ASP A 585 -45.91 -10.43 -29.87
N HIS A 586 -46.45 -11.48 -30.48
CA HIS A 586 -46.07 -12.16 -31.73
C HIS A 586 -44.60 -12.46 -32.17
N LEU A 587 -44.38 -13.77 -32.38
CA LEU A 587 -43.86 -14.47 -33.59
C LEU A 587 -42.37 -14.89 -33.73
N LEU A 588 -42.22 -16.22 -33.94
CA LEU A 588 -41.26 -16.97 -34.79
C LEU A 588 -39.76 -16.94 -34.43
N GLY A 589 -39.00 -18.05 -34.49
CA GLY A 589 -39.31 -19.46 -34.78
C GLY A 589 -38.01 -20.25 -35.09
N VAL A 590 -38.11 -21.58 -35.32
CA VAL A 590 -37.09 -22.42 -36.04
C VAL A 590 -35.76 -22.66 -35.26
N GLU A 591 -35.14 -23.85 -35.15
CA GLU A 591 -35.40 -25.24 -35.58
C GLU A 591 -34.73 -26.24 -34.61
N GLU A 592 -35.21 -27.49 -34.53
CA GLU A 592 -34.48 -28.61 -33.90
C GLU A 592 -33.60 -29.35 -34.94
N ARG A 593 -32.40 -29.82 -34.57
CA ARG A 593 -31.75 -30.97 -35.23
C ARG A 593 -30.98 -31.90 -34.28
N GLU A 594 -31.67 -32.99 -33.96
CA GLU A 594 -31.24 -34.41 -33.99
C GLU A 594 -29.99 -34.93 -33.26
N LEU A 595 -30.14 -36.19 -32.82
CA LEU A 595 -29.28 -36.93 -31.89
C LEU A 595 -28.67 -38.16 -32.58
N GLY A 596 -27.33 -38.29 -32.57
CA GLY A 596 -26.61 -39.47 -33.08
C GLY A 596 -26.41 -40.57 -32.02
N THR A 597 -26.67 -41.83 -32.40
CA THR A 597 -26.89 -42.95 -31.45
C THR A 597 -25.80 -44.04 -31.52
N LEU A 598 -24.97 -44.15 -30.46
CA LEU A 598 -24.80 -45.34 -29.58
C LEU A 598 -24.23 -46.68 -30.15
N LYS A 599 -23.11 -47.22 -29.59
CA LYS A 599 -22.97 -48.60 -29.00
C LYS A 599 -21.53 -49.11 -28.67
N ASN A 600 -21.48 -50.00 -27.66
CA ASN A 600 -20.42 -50.93 -27.17
C ASN A 600 -19.56 -50.41 -25.99
N LEU A 601 -19.67 -50.81 -24.69
CA LEU A 601 -19.71 -52.12 -23.99
C LEU A 601 -18.31 -52.81 -23.91
N THR A 602 -17.73 -53.32 -22.79
CA THR A 602 -17.94 -53.32 -21.30
C THR A 602 -16.73 -54.08 -20.64
N PRO A 603 -16.60 -54.38 -19.31
CA PRO A 603 -17.10 -53.78 -18.04
C PRO A 603 -16.05 -53.62 -16.87
N ARG A 604 -16.39 -52.79 -15.85
CA ARG A 604 -15.99 -52.83 -14.39
C ARG A 604 -14.48 -52.79 -14.00
N CYS A 605 -14.00 -51.86 -13.14
CA CYS A 605 -14.40 -51.74 -11.73
C CYS A 605 -14.08 -50.37 -11.07
N SER A 606 -15.05 -49.86 -10.28
CA SER A 606 -14.95 -48.90 -9.15
C SER A 606 -13.83 -47.84 -9.06
N LEU A 607 -14.19 -46.57 -9.30
CA LEU A 607 -13.86 -45.40 -8.45
C LEU A 607 -14.62 -44.14 -8.95
N SER A 608 -15.78 -43.86 -8.36
CA SER A 608 -16.59 -42.65 -8.57
C SER A 608 -16.97 -42.09 -7.18
N ASP A 609 -17.00 -40.78 -6.91
CA ASP A 609 -17.19 -39.65 -7.81
C ASP A 609 -16.11 -38.56 -7.69
N PHE A 610 -15.51 -38.19 -8.83
CA PHE A 610 -15.02 -36.83 -9.05
C PHE A 610 -15.53 -36.37 -10.42
N SER A 611 -16.57 -35.54 -10.43
CA SER A 611 -16.99 -34.86 -11.65
C SER A 611 -15.93 -33.83 -12.04
N GLN A 612 -15.01 -34.23 -12.92
CA GLN A 612 -14.29 -33.28 -13.76
C GLN A 612 -15.33 -32.56 -14.61
N VAL A 613 -15.74 -31.37 -14.17
CA VAL A 613 -16.34 -30.40 -15.07
C VAL A 613 -15.20 -29.88 -15.91
N ASP A 614 -15.22 -30.21 -17.21
CA ASP A 614 -14.26 -29.73 -18.18
C ASP A 614 -14.49 -28.24 -18.42
N LEU A 615 -13.97 -27.44 -17.50
CA LEU A 615 -14.06 -25.98 -17.55
C LEU A 615 -13.08 -25.48 -18.63
N GLN A 616 -13.65 -25.27 -19.82
CA GLN A 616 -13.21 -24.20 -20.73
C GLN A 616 -12.75 -22.99 -19.88
N PRO A 617 -11.57 -22.40 -20.14
CA PRO A 617 -10.99 -21.37 -19.29
C PRO A 617 -11.88 -20.10 -19.23
N GLN A 618 -12.80 -20.08 -18.27
CA GLN A 618 -13.61 -18.91 -17.99
C GLN A 618 -12.72 -17.84 -17.35
N GLN A 619 -12.48 -16.79 -18.12
CA GLN A 619 -11.67 -15.62 -17.81
C GLN A 619 -12.09 -15.02 -16.44
N GLY A 620 -11.25 -15.18 -15.41
CA GLY A 620 -11.63 -14.93 -14.01
C GLY A 620 -11.70 -13.45 -13.59
N TYR A 621 -12.32 -13.19 -12.44
CA TYR A 621 -12.62 -11.85 -11.92
C TYR A 621 -11.50 -11.23 -11.08
N ARG A 622 -10.24 -11.40 -11.47
CA ARG A 622 -9.06 -10.84 -10.77
C ARG A 622 -9.07 -11.06 -9.23
N ALA A 623 -9.38 -12.28 -8.81
CA ALA A 623 -9.48 -12.72 -7.41
C ALA A 623 -10.54 -11.98 -6.54
N ALA A 624 -11.60 -11.45 -7.14
CA ALA A 624 -12.73 -10.84 -6.43
C ALA A 624 -13.32 -11.71 -5.31
N GLU A 625 -13.24 -13.05 -5.44
CA GLU A 625 -13.66 -14.02 -4.43
C GLU A 625 -12.99 -13.77 -3.07
N ALA A 626 -11.72 -13.37 -3.08
CA ALA A 626 -10.90 -13.26 -1.89
C ALA A 626 -11.01 -11.89 -1.21
N TYR A 627 -11.11 -10.79 -1.96
CA TYR A 627 -11.20 -9.44 -1.40
C TYR A 627 -12.63 -8.95 -1.13
N LEU A 628 -13.65 -9.44 -1.85
CA LEU A 628 -15.06 -9.17 -1.53
C LEU A 628 -15.46 -9.99 -0.30
N ARG A 629 -15.27 -9.42 0.89
CA ARG A 629 -15.50 -10.11 2.17
C ARG A 629 -16.52 -9.39 3.03
N PRO A 630 -17.38 -10.11 3.77
CA PRO A 630 -18.22 -9.49 4.79
C PRO A 630 -17.36 -8.84 5.87
N THR A 631 -17.79 -7.69 6.40
CA THR A 631 -17.00 -6.92 7.38
C THR A 631 -17.92 -6.15 8.32
N PRO A 632 -17.68 -6.18 9.65
CA PRO A 632 -18.47 -5.42 10.61
C PRO A 632 -18.05 -3.94 10.57
N ILE A 633 -18.68 -3.15 9.70
CA ILE A 633 -18.30 -1.75 9.46
C ILE A 633 -18.63 -0.88 10.68
N TYR A 634 -19.79 -1.10 11.30
CA TYR A 634 -20.22 -0.42 12.52
C TYR A 634 -20.69 -1.45 13.55
N THR A 635 -20.15 -1.44 14.76
CA THR A 635 -20.51 -2.36 15.85
C THR A 635 -21.01 -1.57 17.05
N ASN A 636 -22.24 -1.82 17.50
CA ASN A 636 -22.76 -1.20 18.72
C ASN A 636 -22.29 -1.96 19.97
N GLY A 637 -21.09 -1.63 20.42
CA GLY A 637 -20.40 -2.31 21.51
C GLY A 637 -18.88 -2.24 21.36
N ARG A 638 -18.20 -3.27 21.86
CA ARG A 638 -16.76 -3.51 21.67
C ARG A 638 -16.53 -4.83 20.92
N LEU A 639 -15.93 -4.75 19.74
CA LEU A 639 -15.67 -5.90 18.87
C LEU A 639 -14.64 -6.84 19.51
N HIS A 640 -14.96 -8.12 19.61
CA HIS A 640 -14.05 -9.13 20.17
C HIS A 640 -13.32 -9.91 19.08
N SER A 641 -14.04 -10.33 18.04
CA SER A 641 -13.48 -11.11 16.93
C SER A 641 -14.45 -11.22 15.76
N TYR A 642 -13.94 -11.22 14.53
CA TYR A 642 -14.69 -11.63 13.34
C TYR A 642 -13.81 -12.51 12.44
N THR A 643 -14.43 -13.28 11.55
CA THR A 643 -13.71 -14.03 10.49
C THR A 643 -14.66 -14.45 9.37
N PHE A 644 -14.11 -14.63 8.16
CA PHE A 644 -14.79 -15.19 6.99
C PHE A 644 -14.04 -16.43 6.49
N ASP A 645 -14.69 -17.59 6.56
CA ASP A 645 -14.23 -18.81 5.92
C ASP A 645 -14.74 -18.83 4.47
N LEU A 646 -13.89 -18.38 3.56
CA LEU A 646 -14.17 -18.31 2.12
C LEU A 646 -14.61 -19.67 1.55
N LYS A 647 -13.93 -20.76 1.92
CA LYS A 647 -14.24 -22.12 1.42
C LYS A 647 -15.61 -22.63 1.88
N LYS A 648 -16.07 -22.20 3.05
CA LYS A 648 -17.39 -22.55 3.60
C LYS A 648 -18.45 -21.46 3.39
N CYS A 649 -18.12 -20.36 2.72
CA CYS A 649 -18.92 -19.12 2.66
C CYS A 649 -19.61 -18.81 4.00
N THR A 650 -18.83 -18.81 5.09
CA THR A 650 -19.33 -18.65 6.47
C THR A 650 -18.64 -17.46 7.13
N PHE A 651 -19.41 -16.44 7.49
CA PHE A 651 -18.96 -15.34 8.35
C PHE A 651 -19.34 -15.62 9.80
N THR A 652 -18.52 -15.18 10.75
CA THR A 652 -18.84 -15.24 12.18
C THR A 652 -18.23 -14.02 12.88
N MET A 653 -19.01 -13.38 13.74
CA MET A 653 -18.61 -12.18 14.50
C MET A 653 -19.09 -12.32 15.95
N ARG A 654 -18.26 -11.88 16.89
CA ARG A 654 -18.55 -11.79 18.32
C ARG A 654 -18.14 -10.43 18.88
N PHE A 655 -18.95 -9.89 19.78
CA PHE A 655 -18.67 -8.64 20.47
C PHE A 655 -19.42 -8.58 21.81
N ILE A 656 -19.14 -7.54 22.59
CA ILE A 656 -19.85 -7.22 23.83
C ILE A 656 -20.60 -5.91 23.61
N ALA A 657 -21.93 -5.94 23.72
CA ALA A 657 -22.78 -4.76 23.69
C ALA A 657 -22.86 -4.16 25.09
N ASN A 658 -22.57 -2.86 25.23
CA ASN A 658 -22.60 -2.17 26.52
C ASN A 658 -24.00 -1.66 26.92
N GLN A 659 -24.94 -1.67 25.98
CA GLN A 659 -26.33 -1.25 26.18
C GLN A 659 -27.21 -1.76 25.03
N THR A 660 -28.50 -1.91 25.27
CA THR A 660 -29.50 -2.10 24.20
C THR A 660 -29.68 -0.80 23.42
N ALA A 661 -29.62 -0.86 22.09
CA ALA A 661 -29.63 0.33 21.22
C ALA A 661 -30.66 0.21 20.07
N PRO A 662 -31.96 0.50 20.32
CA PRO A 662 -33.03 0.27 19.34
C PRO A 662 -32.93 1.12 18.07
N HIS A 663 -32.19 2.24 18.11
CA HIS A 663 -32.06 3.18 16.98
C HIS A 663 -30.68 3.14 16.29
N ALA A 664 -29.71 2.37 16.80
CA ALA A 664 -28.34 2.34 16.28
C ALA A 664 -27.87 0.88 16.08
N PRO A 665 -28.31 0.21 15.00
CA PRO A 665 -27.91 -1.17 14.75
C PRO A 665 -26.40 -1.30 14.49
N SER A 666 -25.89 -2.49 14.77
CA SER A 666 -24.64 -2.97 14.19
C SER A 666 -24.86 -3.24 12.70
N GLU A 667 -23.93 -2.81 11.84
CA GLU A 667 -24.04 -2.88 10.38
C GLU A 667 -22.83 -3.60 9.78
N ILE A 668 -23.10 -4.72 9.10
CA ILE A 668 -22.10 -5.57 8.45
C ILE A 668 -22.25 -5.38 6.94
N TYR A 669 -21.18 -4.96 6.26
CA TYR A 669 -21.12 -5.05 4.79
C TYR A 669 -21.24 -6.53 4.41
N LEU A 670 -22.16 -6.87 3.51
CA LEU A 670 -22.47 -8.26 3.18
C LEU A 670 -22.44 -8.44 1.65
N PRO A 671 -21.33 -8.92 1.05
CA PRO A 671 -21.20 -9.01 -0.40
C PRO A 671 -22.19 -10.02 -0.99
N GLU A 672 -23.07 -9.53 -1.87
CA GLU A 672 -24.06 -10.34 -2.62
C GLU A 672 -23.44 -11.55 -3.35
N PHE A 673 -22.17 -11.43 -3.75
CA PHE A 673 -21.41 -12.52 -4.37
C PHE A 673 -21.36 -13.80 -3.54
N HIS A 674 -21.12 -13.66 -2.23
CA HIS A 674 -21.04 -14.78 -1.29
C HIS A 674 -22.37 -15.05 -0.60
N PHE A 675 -23.19 -14.01 -0.42
CA PHE A 675 -24.42 -14.01 0.37
C PHE A 675 -25.55 -13.29 -0.37
N PRO A 676 -26.09 -13.87 -1.47
CA PRO A 676 -27.21 -13.26 -2.16
C PRO A 676 -28.50 -13.37 -1.33
N MET A 677 -29.40 -12.40 -1.49
CA MET A 677 -30.72 -12.44 -0.87
C MET A 677 -31.46 -13.73 -1.23
N GLY A 678 -32.15 -14.35 -0.27
CA GLY A 678 -32.85 -15.63 -0.44
C GLY A 678 -31.97 -16.88 -0.29
N GLU A 679 -30.67 -16.84 -0.58
CA GLU A 679 -29.74 -17.95 -0.34
C GLU A 679 -28.89 -17.76 0.94
N THR A 680 -29.25 -16.80 1.80
CA THR A 680 -28.45 -16.45 2.98
C THR A 680 -29.17 -16.82 4.28
N SER A 681 -28.54 -17.69 5.08
CA SER A 681 -28.96 -18.05 6.42
C SER A 681 -28.20 -17.22 7.45
N VAL A 682 -28.93 -16.63 8.40
CA VAL A 682 -28.37 -15.83 9.51
C VAL A 682 -28.82 -16.47 10.82
N MET A 683 -27.87 -16.74 11.70
CA MET A 683 -28.11 -17.11 13.09
C MET A 683 -27.52 -16.02 13.99
N VAL A 684 -28.32 -15.49 14.92
CA VAL A 684 -27.92 -14.51 15.92
C VAL A 684 -28.16 -15.08 17.32
N SER A 685 -27.40 -14.62 18.32
CA SER A 685 -27.61 -14.98 19.73
C SER A 685 -28.88 -14.36 20.33
N GLY A 686 -29.41 -13.29 19.73
CA GLY A 686 -30.62 -12.61 20.16
C GLY A 686 -30.98 -11.38 19.30
N GLY A 687 -32.11 -10.76 19.59
CA GLY A 687 -32.61 -9.58 18.88
C GLY A 687 -33.11 -9.86 17.46
N LYS A 688 -33.13 -8.82 16.61
CA LYS A 688 -33.67 -8.85 15.24
C LYS A 688 -32.63 -8.41 14.21
N TRP A 689 -32.68 -8.97 13.01
CA TRP A 689 -31.80 -8.61 11.90
C TRP A 689 -32.59 -8.44 10.60
N GLU A 690 -32.03 -7.68 9.66
CA GLU A 690 -32.51 -7.57 8.29
C GLU A 690 -31.33 -7.50 7.32
N ILE A 691 -31.52 -7.96 6.08
CA ILE A 691 -30.59 -7.68 4.98
C ILE A 691 -31.24 -6.61 4.10
N CYS A 692 -30.54 -5.50 3.88
CA CYS A 692 -31.05 -4.32 3.19
C CYS A 692 -30.02 -3.78 2.18
N LEU A 693 -30.49 -2.93 1.26
CA LEU A 693 -29.63 -2.12 0.40
C LEU A 693 -29.46 -0.73 1.00
N LEU A 694 -28.22 -0.31 1.24
CA LEU A 694 -27.88 1.05 1.62
C LEU A 694 -27.41 1.83 0.40
N GLU A 695 -27.83 3.10 0.31
CA GLU A 695 -27.49 3.99 -0.80
C GLU A 695 -26.38 4.98 -0.40
N PHE A 696 -25.31 4.98 -1.20
CA PHE A 696 -24.15 5.86 -1.09
C PHE A 696 -23.98 6.58 -2.43
N HIS A 697 -24.55 7.78 -2.56
CA HIS A 697 -24.70 8.47 -3.85
C HIS A 697 -25.36 7.52 -4.88
N THR A 698 -24.75 7.23 -6.03
CA THR A 698 -25.31 6.30 -7.03
C THR A 698 -24.97 4.82 -6.79
N ALA A 699 -24.29 4.47 -5.69
CA ALA A 699 -23.99 3.09 -5.32
C ALA A 699 -25.04 2.52 -4.35
N LYS A 700 -25.72 1.44 -4.75
CA LYS A 700 -26.50 0.58 -3.85
C LYS A 700 -25.60 -0.58 -3.39
N VAL A 701 -25.59 -0.86 -2.08
CA VAL A 701 -24.69 -1.84 -1.46
C VAL A 701 -25.45 -2.66 -0.42
N GLN A 702 -25.35 -3.99 -0.48
CA GLN A 702 -25.99 -4.87 0.49
C GLN A 702 -25.28 -4.85 1.86
N TYR A 703 -26.07 -4.67 2.91
CA TYR A 703 -25.66 -4.73 4.31
C TYR A 703 -26.62 -5.62 5.11
N LEU A 704 -26.09 -6.25 6.16
CA LEU A 704 -26.91 -6.80 7.24
C LEU A 704 -26.94 -5.80 8.41
N ARG A 705 -28.14 -5.47 8.89
CA ARG A 705 -28.35 -4.72 10.13
C ARG A 705 -28.78 -5.66 11.23
N TRP A 706 -28.23 -5.45 12.42
CA TRP A 706 -28.56 -6.24 13.61
C TRP A 706 -28.80 -5.34 14.82
N TRP A 707 -30.00 -5.46 15.38
CA TRP A 707 -30.36 -4.91 16.69
C TRP A 707 -30.32 -6.05 17.70
N HIS A 708 -29.58 -5.85 18.78
CA HIS A 708 -29.34 -6.81 19.83
C HIS A 708 -29.53 -6.13 21.19
N GLU A 709 -29.64 -6.97 22.21
CA GLU A 709 -29.65 -6.54 23.61
C GLU A 709 -28.22 -6.29 24.11
N GLU A 710 -28.11 -5.85 25.36
CA GLU A 710 -26.86 -5.75 26.11
C GLU A 710 -26.20 -7.12 26.35
N GLY A 711 -24.88 -7.15 26.50
CA GLY A 711 -24.11 -8.34 26.85
C GLY A 711 -23.41 -9.01 25.68
N LYS A 712 -23.22 -10.34 25.74
CA LYS A 712 -22.44 -11.09 24.76
C LYS A 712 -23.26 -11.38 23.50
N ALA A 713 -22.80 -10.85 22.37
CA ALA A 713 -23.45 -10.98 21.07
C ALA A 713 -22.62 -11.88 20.12
N GLU A 714 -23.25 -12.88 19.50
CA GLU A 714 -22.67 -13.67 18.40
C GLU A 714 -23.61 -13.72 17.19
N ILE A 715 -23.07 -13.48 15.99
CA ILE A 715 -23.76 -13.66 14.71
C ILE A 715 -22.94 -14.57 13.78
N LYS A 716 -23.65 -15.40 13.03
CA LYS A 716 -23.11 -16.38 12.10
C LYS A 716 -23.94 -16.39 10.82
N ILE A 717 -23.31 -15.97 9.72
CA ILE A 717 -23.95 -15.87 8.40
C ILE A 717 -23.39 -16.96 7.49
N ARG A 718 -24.25 -17.65 6.76
CA ARG A 718 -23.89 -18.76 5.87
C ARG A 718 -24.66 -18.69 4.56
N ARG A 719 -24.00 -18.99 3.44
CA ARG A 719 -24.72 -19.34 2.21
C ARG A 719 -25.41 -20.70 2.38
N ILE A 720 -26.69 -20.75 2.06
CA ILE A 720 -27.48 -21.98 1.98
C ILE A 720 -27.06 -22.69 0.69
N LYS A 721 -26.53 -23.91 0.81
CA LYS A 721 -26.38 -24.79 -0.35
C LYS A 721 -27.76 -25.36 -0.68
N CYS A 722 -28.53 -24.66 -1.50
CA CYS A 722 -29.80 -25.17 -2.00
C CYS A 722 -29.52 -26.48 -2.75
N THR A 723 -30.03 -27.60 -2.23
CA THR A 723 -29.90 -28.88 -2.93
C THR A 723 -30.85 -28.89 -4.12
N ARG A 724 -30.50 -29.62 -5.18
CA ARG A 724 -31.26 -29.62 -6.44
C ARG A 724 -32.74 -30.03 -6.27
N GLY A 725 -33.08 -30.74 -5.19
CA GLY A 725 -34.45 -31.10 -4.81
C GLY A 725 -35.24 -29.98 -4.10
N GLU A 726 -34.58 -29.06 -3.40
CA GLU A 726 -35.24 -27.93 -2.72
C GLU A 726 -35.67 -26.83 -3.69
N TYR A 727 -34.95 -26.68 -4.81
CA TYR A 727 -35.37 -25.78 -5.89
C TYR A 727 -36.73 -26.21 -6.48
N VAL A 728 -36.93 -27.53 -6.67
CA VAL A 728 -38.17 -28.11 -7.20
C VAL A 728 -39.31 -28.04 -6.16
N SER A 729 -39.03 -28.11 -4.87
CA SER A 729 -40.06 -27.93 -3.83
C SER A 729 -40.46 -26.46 -3.65
N LEU A 730 -39.53 -25.51 -3.77
CA LEU A 730 -39.81 -24.08 -3.78
C LEU A 730 -40.60 -23.63 -5.02
N GLU A 731 -40.25 -24.11 -6.21
CA GLU A 731 -41.03 -23.86 -7.44
C GLU A 731 -42.45 -24.43 -7.33
N LYS A 732 -42.61 -25.64 -6.76
CA LYS A 732 -43.93 -26.21 -6.48
C LYS A 732 -44.71 -25.37 -5.47
N LEU A 733 -44.09 -24.92 -4.38
CA LEU A 733 -44.76 -24.08 -3.37
C LEU A 733 -45.26 -22.74 -3.94
N HIS A 734 -44.53 -22.15 -4.89
CA HIS A 734 -44.97 -20.95 -5.61
C HIS A 734 -46.09 -21.22 -6.61
N ARG A 735 -46.04 -22.34 -7.37
CA ARG A 735 -47.13 -22.70 -8.30
C ARG A 735 -48.44 -23.00 -7.57
N THR A 736 -48.42 -23.72 -6.44
CA THR A 736 -49.67 -24.03 -5.71
C THR A 736 -50.33 -22.81 -5.09
N ARG A 737 -49.57 -21.74 -4.77
CA ARG A 737 -50.13 -20.46 -4.28
C ARG A 737 -50.72 -19.57 -5.37
N CYS A 738 -50.52 -19.86 -6.65
CA CYS A 738 -51.14 -19.13 -7.77
C CYS A 738 -52.37 -19.86 -8.37
N MET A 739 -52.89 -20.91 -7.71
CA MET A 739 -54.15 -21.57 -8.07
C MET A 739 -55.24 -21.46 -6.98
N MET A 740 -55.00 -20.65 -5.94
CA MET A 740 -56.00 -20.32 -4.90
C MET A 740 -55.85 -18.85 -4.43
N MET A 741 -56.05 -17.91 -5.35
CA MET A 741 -56.71 -16.61 -5.15
C MET A 741 -56.90 -15.91 -6.49
#